data_AF-A0A2P8FHK9-F1
#
_entry.id   AF-A0A2P8FHK9-F1
#
_cell.length_a   1.000
_cell.length_b   1.000
_cell.length_c   1.000
_cell.angle_alpha   90.00
_cell.angle_beta   90.00
_cell.angle_gamma   90.00
#
_symmetry.space_group_name_H-M   'P 1'
#
loop_
_entity.id
_entity.type
_entity.pdbx_description
1 polymer ?
#
loop_
_entity_poly.entity_id
_entity_poly.type
_entity_poly.pdbx_seq_one_letter_code
_entity_poly.pdbx_strand_id
1 'polypeptide(L)'
;MRALLAAIAAVFLFSPPAQSQEAAPAASELGAIQTILQEHGDIIAKGSRKTIAPAIEAIAASGLTQAQTVLQTWQSKDMWRRKSDGLFFSGEEIAKKTYRLTDFDTGEAIGELDKGDLKQLKPNSGVRALIGVALVQFQLSDPDATRRLEALTAIQRDPEISHLAPLRASIPGESNPTIKARKEQLETLLTISFDTDEAARIAAITRISGDISLDTRATLNTLLDTTRKVTAGAIPDGENVARSLIPGSDTLSVDDAYSLLATKGLAPPRIPDNEIRTALAANIDGGSVGGVPVASLTSTEARERAYASLVDNGLAAPQPTQSEITAALTVHSFFDAYLEPSSAVTDAAETALSAIETRVALNQTLDLALDGISLASIFFLAAIGLAITFGVMGVINMAHGEFIMMGAYTGYVVQQLVPNYTVSILIALPLAFAVTFAAGVAMERLVIRHLYNRPLETLLATFGISIALQQIAKNIFGTQARPLTAPAWLDGAWVLNDVVSISYIRIAIFVLALIFLSVFLFIMKRTRLGLETRAVTQNPRMAASMGINPDKVNMLTFGLGSGIAGIAGVAIGLFAKVTSELGSDYIVQSFMTVVVGGVGNIWGTLAGAAMIGFLQKGIEWMNPSNTLAAQTYMIIFIIIFIQFRPRGIIALKGRAAGD
;
A
#
# COMPACT_ATOMS: atom_id res chain seq x y z
N MET A 1 48.94 -79.16 -10.87
CA MET A 1 50.38 -79.32 -11.19
C MET A 1 51.11 -78.21 -10.45
N ARG A 2 51.20 -78.26 -9.10
CA ARG A 2 52.26 -78.97 -8.36
C ARG A 2 53.63 -78.77 -9.00
N ALA A 3 54.46 -78.01 -8.30
CA ALA A 3 55.89 -78.20 -8.18
C ALA A 3 56.67 -78.30 -9.49
N LEU A 4 57.10 -77.14 -9.99
CA LEU A 4 58.51 -76.94 -10.31
C LEU A 4 58.92 -75.67 -9.54
N LEU A 5 59.44 -75.86 -8.33
CA LEU A 5 60.85 -75.57 -8.07
C LEU A 5 61.08 -74.05 -8.15
N ALA A 6 60.75 -73.30 -7.10
CA ALA A 6 61.50 -73.32 -5.85
C ALA A 6 62.99 -73.43 -6.10
N ALA A 7 63.67 -72.40 -5.59
CA ALA A 7 64.98 -72.51 -5.01
C ALA A 7 66.19 -72.46 -5.97
N ILE A 8 66.91 -71.36 -5.76
CA ILE A 8 68.31 -71.38 -5.31
C ILE A 8 69.34 -71.12 -6.42
N ALA A 9 69.71 -69.83 -6.42
CA ALA A 9 71.06 -69.38 -6.12
C ALA A 9 72.15 -69.64 -7.15
N ALA A 10 72.41 -68.61 -7.94
CA ALA A 10 73.71 -67.96 -8.12
C ALA A 10 73.46 -66.90 -9.21
N VAL A 11 73.76 -65.61 -9.10
CA VAL A 11 74.89 -64.95 -8.47
C VAL A 11 74.44 -63.56 -8.04
N PHE A 12 74.61 -63.32 -6.75
CA PHE A 12 74.74 -62.03 -6.11
C PHE A 12 76.03 -61.34 -6.61
N LEU A 13 75.96 -60.08 -7.03
CA LEU A 13 76.77 -58.94 -6.55
C LEU A 13 77.12 -57.91 -7.64
N PHE A 14 77.04 -56.65 -7.19
CA PHE A 14 77.51 -55.39 -7.77
C PHE A 14 76.59 -54.66 -8.76
N SER A 15 75.80 -53.71 -8.23
CA SER A 15 75.60 -52.39 -8.86
C SER A 15 75.26 -51.32 -7.81
N PRO A 16 75.85 -50.10 -7.91
CA PRO A 16 75.75 -49.02 -6.91
C PRO A 16 74.43 -48.22 -7.04
N PRO A 17 74.07 -47.35 -6.07
CA PRO A 17 72.74 -46.72 -6.05
C PRO A 17 72.65 -45.61 -7.11
N ALA A 18 71.62 -45.69 -7.95
CA ALA A 18 71.23 -44.62 -8.85
C ALA A 18 70.36 -43.60 -8.08
N GLN A 19 70.81 -42.35 -8.06
CA GLN A 19 69.98 -41.20 -7.70
C GLN A 19 68.86 -41.07 -8.74
N SER A 20 67.61 -41.23 -8.31
CA SER A 20 66.44 -40.92 -9.12
C SER A 20 66.27 -39.41 -9.21
N GLN A 21 66.44 -38.92 -10.42
CA GLN A 21 66.19 -37.56 -10.87
C GLN A 21 64.66 -37.31 -10.81
N GLU A 22 64.22 -36.46 -9.87
CA GLU A 22 62.84 -35.98 -9.80
C GLU A 22 62.53 -35.17 -11.07
N ALA A 23 61.60 -35.69 -11.88
CA ALA A 23 61.06 -35.01 -13.02
C ALA A 23 60.10 -33.89 -12.57
N ALA A 24 60.31 -32.68 -13.07
CA ALA A 24 59.40 -31.56 -12.91
C ALA A 24 58.02 -31.86 -13.55
N PRO A 25 56.89 -31.48 -12.94
CA PRO A 25 55.57 -31.71 -13.52
C PRO A 25 55.28 -30.70 -14.64
N ALA A 26 54.67 -31.21 -15.71
CA ALA A 26 54.18 -30.46 -16.86
C ALA A 26 53.07 -29.48 -16.47
N ALA A 27 53.03 -28.31 -17.11
CA ALA A 27 51.95 -27.33 -16.95
C ALA A 27 50.62 -27.91 -17.47
N SER A 28 49.64 -28.07 -16.59
CA SER A 28 48.26 -28.41 -16.95
C SER A 28 47.61 -27.21 -17.64
N GLU A 29 46.97 -27.41 -18.79
CA GLU A 29 46.09 -26.40 -19.40
C GLU A 29 45.02 -25.98 -18.37
N LEU A 30 44.88 -24.67 -18.15
CA LEU A 30 43.88 -24.13 -17.23
C LEU A 30 42.48 -24.42 -17.77
N GLY A 31 41.55 -24.76 -16.89
CA GLY A 31 40.16 -24.91 -17.27
C GLY A 31 39.48 -23.58 -17.63
N ALA A 32 38.30 -23.67 -18.22
CA ALA A 32 37.61 -22.53 -18.83
C ALA A 32 37.19 -21.48 -17.79
N ILE A 33 36.69 -21.89 -16.61
CA ILE A 33 36.30 -20.92 -15.58
C ILE A 33 37.53 -20.30 -14.93
N GLN A 34 38.59 -21.08 -14.73
CA GLN A 34 39.83 -20.57 -14.16
C GLN A 34 40.51 -19.56 -15.08
N THR A 35 40.41 -19.74 -16.40
CA THR A 35 40.91 -18.77 -17.40
C THR A 35 40.23 -17.40 -17.23
N ILE A 36 38.90 -17.37 -17.12
CA ILE A 36 38.13 -16.13 -16.89
C ILE A 36 38.51 -15.49 -15.54
N LEU A 37 38.66 -16.32 -14.50
CA LEU A 37 39.08 -15.84 -13.18
C LEU A 37 40.49 -15.26 -13.18
N GLN A 38 41.41 -15.80 -13.97
CA GLN A 38 42.76 -15.24 -14.13
C GLN A 38 42.74 -13.92 -14.90
N GLU A 39 41.96 -13.81 -15.98
CA GLU A 39 41.83 -12.57 -16.78
C GLU A 39 41.37 -11.39 -15.92
N HIS A 40 40.46 -11.64 -14.98
CA HIS A 40 39.93 -10.62 -14.06
C HIS A 40 40.55 -10.65 -12.65
N GLY A 41 41.62 -11.40 -12.43
CA GLY A 41 42.09 -11.76 -11.09
C GLY A 41 42.49 -10.59 -10.18
N ASP A 42 43.00 -9.51 -10.77
CA ASP A 42 43.33 -8.28 -10.01
C ASP A 42 42.09 -7.51 -9.57
N ILE A 43 41.08 -7.46 -10.44
CA ILE A 43 39.79 -6.81 -10.14
C ILE A 43 39.04 -7.65 -9.09
N ILE A 44 39.04 -8.97 -9.19
CA ILE A 44 38.41 -9.86 -8.19
C ILE A 44 39.10 -9.72 -6.82
N ALA A 45 40.42 -9.57 -6.79
CA ALA A 45 41.19 -9.50 -5.55
C ALA A 45 41.16 -8.13 -4.84
N LYS A 46 40.96 -7.02 -5.57
CA LYS A 46 41.05 -5.64 -5.03
C LYS A 46 39.88 -4.73 -5.40
N GLY A 47 38.95 -5.20 -6.21
CA GLY A 47 37.89 -4.39 -6.80
C GLY A 47 36.89 -3.85 -5.79
N SER A 48 36.30 -2.71 -6.14
CA SER A 48 35.23 -2.06 -5.39
C SER A 48 33.91 -2.19 -6.14
N ARG A 49 32.80 -1.78 -5.53
CA ARG A 49 31.48 -1.76 -6.21
C ARG A 49 31.53 -1.07 -7.58
N LYS A 50 32.37 -0.04 -7.76
CA LYS A 50 32.48 0.72 -9.02
C LYS A 50 33.30 0.03 -10.11
N THR A 51 34.19 -0.90 -9.75
CA THR A 51 35.18 -1.47 -10.68
C THR A 51 35.00 -2.97 -10.90
N ILE A 52 34.20 -3.64 -10.08
CA ILE A 52 34.05 -5.10 -10.09
C ILE A 52 33.10 -5.63 -11.17
N ALA A 53 32.24 -4.77 -11.74
CA ALA A 53 31.16 -5.17 -12.63
C ALA A 53 31.63 -6.02 -13.83
N PRO A 54 32.71 -5.66 -14.56
CA PRO A 54 33.17 -6.45 -15.70
C PRO A 54 33.57 -7.89 -15.33
N ALA A 55 34.14 -8.09 -14.13
CA ALA A 55 34.54 -9.43 -13.67
C ALA A 55 33.32 -10.30 -13.34
N ILE A 56 32.29 -9.71 -12.72
CA ILE A 56 31.04 -10.41 -12.41
C ILE A 56 30.31 -10.76 -13.71
N GLU A 57 30.23 -9.81 -14.65
CA GLU A 57 29.58 -10.00 -15.94
C GLU A 57 30.29 -11.07 -16.78
N ALA A 58 31.62 -11.07 -16.84
CA ALA A 58 32.38 -12.09 -17.56
C ALA A 58 32.14 -13.50 -17.00
N ILE A 59 32.05 -13.66 -15.68
CA ILE A 59 31.72 -14.95 -15.04
C ILE A 59 30.27 -15.32 -15.35
N ALA A 60 29.33 -14.39 -15.14
CA ALA A 60 27.89 -14.61 -15.26
C ALA A 60 27.46 -14.91 -16.71
N ALA A 61 28.03 -14.22 -17.70
CA ALA A 61 27.71 -14.35 -19.12
C ALA A 61 28.55 -15.43 -19.84
N SER A 62 29.44 -16.13 -19.12
CA SER A 62 30.34 -17.15 -19.70
C SER A 62 29.62 -18.38 -20.28
N GLY A 63 28.37 -18.64 -19.88
CA GLY A 63 27.64 -19.85 -20.23
C GLY A 63 28.16 -21.13 -19.56
N LEU A 64 29.13 -21.02 -18.63
CA LEU A 64 29.73 -22.15 -17.93
C LEU A 64 28.84 -22.61 -16.77
N THR A 65 28.69 -23.92 -16.60
CA THR A 65 27.94 -24.52 -15.49
C THR A 65 28.52 -24.17 -14.10
N GLN A 66 29.82 -23.88 -14.06
CA GLN A 66 30.59 -23.53 -12.87
C GLN A 66 30.36 -22.09 -12.40
N ALA A 67 29.83 -21.21 -13.26
CA ALA A 67 29.70 -19.78 -12.99
C ALA A 67 28.85 -19.49 -11.74
N GLN A 68 27.74 -20.21 -11.57
CA GLN A 68 26.87 -20.09 -10.40
C GLN A 68 27.63 -20.43 -9.11
N THR A 69 28.35 -21.56 -9.11
CA THR A 69 29.12 -22.03 -7.95
C THR A 69 30.22 -21.04 -7.58
N VAL A 70 30.92 -20.48 -8.55
CA VAL A 70 31.94 -19.45 -8.33
C VAL A 70 31.33 -18.22 -7.67
N LEU A 71 30.24 -17.68 -8.23
CA LEU A 71 29.58 -16.48 -7.70
C LEU A 71 29.01 -16.71 -6.29
N GLN A 72 28.40 -17.87 -6.02
CA GLN A 72 27.91 -18.24 -4.69
C GLN A 72 29.05 -18.34 -3.67
N THR A 73 30.13 -19.03 -4.02
CA THR A 73 31.32 -19.21 -3.18
C THR A 73 32.00 -17.87 -2.88
N TRP A 74 32.02 -16.98 -3.87
CA TRP A 74 32.53 -15.63 -3.69
C TRP A 74 31.63 -14.81 -2.76
N GLN A 75 30.31 -14.87 -2.96
CA GLN A 75 29.33 -14.16 -2.14
C GLN A 75 29.36 -14.61 -0.67
N SER A 76 29.56 -15.90 -0.41
CA SER A 76 29.66 -16.50 0.93
C SER A 76 30.99 -16.24 1.64
N LYS A 77 31.99 -15.68 0.93
CA LYS A 77 33.37 -15.43 1.38
C LYS A 77 34.22 -16.70 1.50
N ASP A 78 33.87 -17.75 0.80
CA ASP A 78 34.58 -19.03 0.79
C ASP A 78 35.48 -19.19 -0.46
N MET A 79 35.65 -18.11 -1.23
CA MET A 79 36.56 -18.07 -2.37
C MET A 79 37.98 -17.69 -1.91
N TRP A 80 38.96 -18.51 -2.30
CA TRP A 80 40.36 -18.35 -1.91
C TRP A 80 41.26 -18.32 -3.14
N ARG A 81 42.33 -17.53 -3.06
CA ARG A 81 43.41 -17.50 -4.05
C ARG A 81 44.66 -18.13 -3.46
N ARG A 82 45.20 -19.15 -4.12
CA ARG A 82 46.46 -19.79 -3.73
C ARG A 82 47.65 -18.90 -4.07
N LYS A 83 48.59 -18.72 -3.14
CA LYS A 83 49.70 -17.76 -3.30
C LYS A 83 50.78 -18.25 -4.25
N SER A 84 50.97 -19.56 -4.40
CA SER A 84 52.05 -20.15 -5.20
C SER A 84 51.88 -19.91 -6.71
N ASP A 85 50.63 -19.95 -7.20
CA ASP A 85 50.30 -19.88 -8.62
C ASP A 85 49.18 -18.87 -8.95
N GLY A 86 48.56 -18.27 -7.94
CA GLY A 86 47.51 -17.27 -8.13
C GLY A 86 46.15 -17.84 -8.53
N LEU A 87 45.97 -19.15 -8.52
CA LEU A 87 44.73 -19.85 -8.88
C LEU A 87 43.62 -19.68 -7.83
N PHE A 88 42.36 -19.70 -8.26
CA PHE A 88 41.18 -19.51 -7.42
C PHE A 88 40.48 -20.84 -7.13
N PHE A 89 40.00 -20.99 -5.89
CA PHE A 89 39.41 -22.22 -5.36
C PHE A 89 38.25 -21.92 -4.42
N SER A 90 37.36 -22.90 -4.25
CA SER A 90 36.46 -22.96 -3.10
C SER A 90 37.21 -23.54 -1.90
N GLY A 91 37.09 -22.95 -0.72
CA GLY A 91 37.84 -23.39 0.47
C GLY A 91 36.94 -23.60 1.69
N GLU A 92 36.93 -24.84 2.19
CA GLU A 92 36.19 -25.24 3.40
C GLU A 92 37.16 -25.38 4.58
N GLU A 93 36.84 -24.78 5.73
CA GLU A 93 37.66 -24.91 6.96
C GLU A 93 37.40 -26.27 7.62
N ILE A 94 38.39 -27.14 7.57
CA ILE A 94 38.31 -28.51 8.14
C ILE A 94 39.00 -28.61 9.51
N ALA A 95 39.97 -27.74 9.76
CA ALA A 95 40.66 -27.60 11.04
C ALA A 95 41.15 -26.16 11.20
N LYS A 96 41.54 -25.78 12.42
CA LYS A 96 41.95 -24.39 12.72
C LYS A 96 43.08 -23.95 11.79
N LYS A 97 42.78 -23.01 10.89
CA LYS A 97 43.67 -22.46 9.85
C LYS A 97 44.08 -23.45 8.74
N THR A 98 43.42 -24.59 8.60
CA THR A 98 43.67 -25.53 7.50
C THR A 98 42.40 -25.67 6.67
N TYR A 99 42.52 -25.45 5.37
CA TYR A 99 41.41 -25.41 4.43
C TYR A 99 41.56 -26.50 3.38
N ARG A 100 40.46 -27.19 3.08
CA ARG A 100 40.37 -28.09 1.93
C ARG A 100 39.98 -27.28 0.70
N LEU A 101 40.81 -27.31 -0.33
CA LEU A 101 40.52 -26.60 -1.58
C LEU A 101 39.85 -27.51 -2.60
N THR A 102 38.80 -27.00 -3.23
CA THR A 102 38.11 -27.62 -4.36
C THR A 102 38.29 -26.76 -5.60
N ASP A 103 38.68 -27.40 -6.70
CA ASP A 103 38.83 -26.77 -8.01
C ASP A 103 37.47 -26.38 -8.60
N PHE A 104 37.39 -25.19 -9.20
CA PHE A 104 36.12 -24.75 -9.80
C PHE A 104 35.82 -25.44 -11.13
N ASP A 105 36.83 -25.81 -11.94
CA ASP A 105 36.62 -26.46 -13.24
C ASP A 105 36.28 -27.93 -13.10
N THR A 106 37.05 -28.66 -12.29
CA THR A 106 36.95 -30.12 -12.13
C THR A 106 36.05 -30.56 -10.98
N GLY A 107 35.84 -29.70 -9.97
CA GLY A 107 35.13 -30.07 -8.75
C GLY A 107 35.89 -31.03 -7.84
N GLU A 108 37.15 -31.36 -8.16
CA GLU A 108 37.98 -32.24 -7.36
C GLU A 108 38.68 -31.49 -6.22
N ALA A 109 38.90 -32.19 -5.11
CA ALA A 109 39.67 -31.66 -3.99
C ALA A 109 41.17 -31.74 -4.31
N ILE A 110 41.85 -30.59 -4.39
CA ILE A 110 43.28 -30.51 -4.76
C ILE A 110 44.20 -30.76 -3.54
N GLY A 111 43.68 -30.64 -2.32
CA GLY A 111 44.41 -30.94 -1.09
C GLY A 111 44.08 -30.01 0.08
N GLU A 112 44.80 -30.20 1.19
CA GLU A 112 44.66 -29.44 2.43
C GLU A 112 45.83 -28.47 2.56
N LEU A 113 45.53 -27.17 2.67
CA LEU A 113 46.52 -26.09 2.72
C LEU A 113 46.30 -25.23 3.96
N ASP A 114 47.41 -24.74 4.52
CA ASP A 114 47.35 -23.79 5.62
C ASP A 114 46.93 -22.41 5.11
N LYS A 115 46.21 -21.67 5.97
CA LYS A 115 45.77 -20.29 5.71
C LYS A 115 46.93 -19.35 5.34
N GLY A 116 48.15 -19.69 5.75
CA GLY A 116 49.37 -18.96 5.40
C GLY A 116 49.62 -18.91 3.89
N ASP A 117 49.22 -19.94 3.15
CA ASP A 117 49.46 -20.08 1.71
C ASP A 117 48.28 -19.61 0.85
N LEU A 118 47.23 -19.13 1.50
CA LEU A 118 45.97 -18.74 0.88
C LEU A 118 45.64 -17.27 1.15
N LYS A 119 44.99 -16.62 0.18
CA LYS A 119 44.40 -15.30 0.33
C LYS A 119 42.89 -15.40 0.16
N GLN A 120 42.16 -15.20 1.25
CA GLN A 120 40.69 -15.17 1.23
C GLN A 120 40.20 -13.94 0.47
N LEU A 121 39.21 -14.12 -0.41
CA LEU A 121 38.56 -13.03 -1.11
C LEU A 121 37.26 -12.69 -0.42
N LYS A 122 37.21 -11.50 0.17
CA LYS A 122 36.06 -11.02 0.95
C LYS A 122 35.39 -9.86 0.23
N PRO A 123 34.33 -10.11 -0.56
CA PRO A 123 33.58 -9.01 -1.15
C PRO A 123 32.92 -8.17 -0.05
N ASN A 124 32.98 -6.85 -0.21
CA ASN A 124 32.26 -5.92 0.67
C ASN A 124 30.74 -5.98 0.42
N SER A 125 29.94 -5.31 1.24
CA SER A 125 28.47 -5.32 1.13
C SER A 125 27.98 -4.90 -0.27
N GLY A 126 28.63 -3.92 -0.91
CA GLY A 126 28.27 -3.46 -2.26
C GLY A 126 28.60 -4.45 -3.37
N VAL A 127 29.77 -5.11 -3.29
CA VAL A 127 30.16 -6.16 -4.26
C VAL A 127 29.25 -7.39 -4.12
N ARG A 128 28.91 -7.79 -2.88
CA ARG A 128 27.96 -8.91 -2.65
C ARG A 128 26.57 -8.63 -3.22
N ALA A 129 26.13 -7.37 -3.22
CA ALA A 129 24.87 -6.98 -3.83
C ALA A 129 24.90 -7.20 -5.35
N LEU A 130 25.97 -6.74 -6.03
CA LEU A 130 26.16 -6.97 -7.47
C LEU A 130 26.30 -8.46 -7.84
N ILE A 131 26.99 -9.25 -7.00
CA ILE A 131 27.02 -10.72 -7.17
C ILE A 131 25.61 -11.29 -6.99
N GLY A 132 24.83 -10.76 -6.05
CA GLY A 132 23.43 -11.14 -5.84
C GLY A 132 22.57 -10.91 -7.09
N VAL A 133 22.69 -9.74 -7.72
CA VAL A 133 22.06 -9.40 -9.01
C VAL A 133 22.47 -10.41 -10.09
N ALA A 134 23.76 -10.65 -10.26
CA ALA A 134 24.26 -11.63 -11.24
C ALA A 134 23.86 -13.09 -10.94
N LEU A 135 23.52 -13.42 -9.69
CA LEU A 135 23.03 -14.75 -9.32
C LEU A 135 21.55 -14.96 -9.67
N VAL A 136 20.77 -13.89 -9.82
CA VAL A 136 19.33 -13.94 -10.12
C VAL A 136 19.08 -14.79 -11.36
N GLN A 137 19.86 -14.64 -12.43
CA GLN A 137 19.67 -15.39 -13.67
C GLN A 137 19.75 -16.92 -13.48
N PHE A 138 20.56 -17.40 -12.55
CA PHE A 138 20.67 -18.83 -12.24
C PHE A 138 19.52 -19.31 -11.34
N GLN A 139 19.03 -18.43 -10.47
CA GLN A 139 17.92 -18.73 -9.56
C GLN A 139 16.57 -18.82 -10.28
N LEU A 140 16.41 -18.18 -11.44
CA LEU A 140 15.16 -18.18 -12.21
C LEU A 140 14.71 -19.57 -12.68
N SER A 141 15.63 -20.53 -12.78
CA SER A 141 15.37 -21.92 -13.17
C SER A 141 15.74 -22.92 -12.07
N ASP A 142 15.93 -22.45 -10.82
CA ASP A 142 16.26 -23.31 -9.69
C ASP A 142 15.12 -24.33 -9.45
N PRO A 143 15.41 -25.60 -9.13
CA PRO A 143 14.39 -26.59 -8.79
C PRO A 143 13.45 -26.14 -7.65
N ASP A 144 13.95 -25.37 -6.69
CA ASP A 144 13.18 -24.83 -5.57
C ASP A 144 12.33 -23.61 -5.98
N ALA A 145 11.01 -23.74 -5.84
CA ALA A 145 10.05 -22.68 -6.15
C ALA A 145 10.25 -21.41 -5.30
N THR A 146 10.72 -21.54 -4.05
CA THR A 146 10.97 -20.39 -3.17
C THR A 146 12.10 -19.53 -3.72
N ARG A 147 13.18 -20.16 -4.17
CA ARG A 147 14.33 -19.45 -4.78
C ARG A 147 13.96 -18.76 -6.08
N ARG A 148 13.12 -19.40 -6.91
CA ARG A 148 12.57 -18.75 -8.11
C ARG A 148 11.77 -17.50 -7.74
N LEU A 149 10.93 -17.56 -6.70
CA LEU A 149 10.15 -16.40 -6.23
C LEU A 149 11.03 -15.28 -5.64
N GLU A 150 12.10 -15.62 -4.91
CA GLU A 150 13.08 -14.66 -4.42
C GLU A 150 13.78 -13.94 -5.58
N ALA A 151 14.17 -14.67 -6.63
CA ALA A 151 14.75 -14.09 -7.83
C ALA A 151 13.81 -13.10 -8.52
N LEU A 152 12.52 -13.46 -8.68
CA LEU A 152 11.52 -12.53 -9.25
C LEU A 152 11.32 -11.29 -8.38
N THR A 153 11.35 -11.44 -7.06
CA THR A 153 11.24 -10.32 -6.13
C THR A 153 12.46 -9.40 -6.19
N ALA A 154 13.66 -9.97 -6.40
CA ALA A 154 14.88 -9.20 -6.60
C ALA A 154 14.81 -8.38 -7.90
N ILE A 155 14.37 -9.00 -9.02
CA ILE A 155 14.18 -8.30 -10.31
C ILE A 155 13.18 -7.16 -10.17
N GLN A 156 12.04 -7.40 -9.49
CA GLN A 156 11.00 -6.38 -9.30
C GLN A 156 11.51 -5.17 -8.51
N ARG A 157 12.41 -5.39 -7.54
CA ARG A 157 12.95 -4.33 -6.67
C ARG A 157 14.03 -3.49 -7.35
N ASP A 158 14.88 -4.12 -8.16
CA ASP A 158 16.01 -3.48 -8.84
C ASP A 158 16.09 -4.02 -10.28
N PRO A 159 15.23 -3.51 -11.18
CA PRO A 159 15.16 -4.01 -12.55
C PRO A 159 16.37 -3.55 -13.36
N GLU A 160 17.04 -4.48 -14.03
CA GLU A 160 18.21 -4.23 -14.86
C GLU A 160 18.04 -4.88 -16.25
N ILE A 161 18.68 -4.30 -17.26
CA ILE A 161 18.68 -4.85 -18.64
C ILE A 161 19.23 -6.29 -18.69
N SER A 162 20.21 -6.60 -17.84
CA SER A 162 20.85 -7.92 -17.72
C SER A 162 19.86 -9.03 -17.33
N HIS A 163 18.74 -8.68 -16.68
CA HIS A 163 17.72 -9.63 -16.24
C HIS A 163 16.76 -10.07 -17.36
N LEU A 164 16.59 -9.27 -18.41
CA LEU A 164 15.53 -9.50 -19.41
C LEU A 164 15.71 -10.81 -20.18
N ALA A 165 16.90 -11.04 -20.74
CA ALA A 165 17.16 -12.24 -21.54
C ALA A 165 17.08 -13.55 -20.71
N PRO A 166 17.70 -13.66 -19.52
CA PRO A 166 17.53 -14.84 -18.66
C PRO A 166 16.08 -15.05 -18.20
N LEU A 167 15.36 -13.98 -17.88
CA LEU A 167 13.95 -14.07 -17.51
C LEU A 167 13.10 -14.66 -18.65
N ARG A 168 13.26 -14.12 -19.86
CA ARG A 168 12.57 -14.60 -21.07
C ARG A 168 12.89 -16.08 -21.34
N ALA A 169 14.14 -16.51 -21.18
CA ALA A 169 14.56 -17.91 -21.33
C ALA A 169 13.96 -18.85 -20.26
N SER A 170 13.67 -18.34 -19.05
CA SER A 170 13.15 -19.14 -17.93
C SER A 170 11.63 -19.41 -17.96
N ILE A 171 10.88 -18.73 -18.84
CA ILE A 171 9.40 -18.82 -18.89
C ILE A 171 8.90 -20.16 -19.47
N PRO A 172 9.42 -20.67 -20.61
CA PRO A 172 8.89 -21.89 -21.22
C PRO A 172 9.03 -23.14 -20.32
N GLY A 173 10.06 -23.17 -19.47
CA GLY A 173 10.34 -24.28 -18.55
C GLY A 173 9.59 -24.20 -17.21
N GLU A 174 8.80 -23.16 -16.94
CA GLU A 174 8.11 -23.00 -15.65
C GLU A 174 6.81 -23.82 -15.58
N SER A 175 6.76 -24.78 -14.65
CA SER A 175 5.59 -25.63 -14.44
C SER A 175 4.55 -25.03 -13.49
N ASN A 176 4.93 -24.13 -12.59
CA ASN A 176 4.00 -23.51 -11.64
C ASN A 176 3.26 -22.34 -12.31
N PRO A 177 1.91 -22.38 -12.42
CA PRO A 177 1.14 -21.36 -13.14
C PRO A 177 1.25 -19.97 -12.50
N THR A 178 1.36 -19.87 -11.17
CA THR A 178 1.48 -18.58 -10.46
C THR A 178 2.84 -17.96 -10.69
N ILE A 179 3.92 -18.75 -10.62
CA ILE A 179 5.28 -18.26 -10.87
C ILE A 179 5.44 -17.87 -12.35
N LYS A 180 4.88 -18.67 -13.25
CA LYS A 180 4.89 -18.39 -14.69
C LYS A 180 4.22 -17.07 -15.02
N ALA A 181 3.02 -16.82 -14.48
CA ALA A 181 2.32 -15.55 -14.66
C ALA A 181 3.16 -14.36 -14.15
N ARG A 182 3.83 -14.51 -12.99
CA ARG A 182 4.70 -13.46 -12.45
C ARG A 182 5.95 -13.22 -13.31
N LYS A 183 6.54 -14.29 -13.88
CA LYS A 183 7.65 -14.18 -14.84
C LYS A 183 7.21 -13.42 -16.10
N GLU A 184 6.07 -13.77 -16.67
CA GLU A 184 5.50 -13.12 -17.86
C GLU A 184 5.18 -11.63 -17.61
N GLN A 185 4.65 -11.30 -16.42
CA GLN A 185 4.42 -9.91 -16.02
C GLN A 185 5.72 -9.12 -15.92
N LEU A 186 6.72 -9.64 -15.18
CA LEU A 186 8.02 -8.96 -15.05
C LEU A 186 8.76 -8.85 -16.39
N GLU A 187 8.70 -9.87 -17.23
CA GLU A 187 9.29 -9.83 -18.58
C GLU A 187 8.65 -8.72 -19.41
N THR A 188 7.33 -8.54 -19.29
CA THR A 188 6.64 -7.46 -19.98
C THR A 188 7.08 -6.09 -19.45
N LEU A 189 7.20 -5.92 -18.13
CA LEU A 189 7.69 -4.66 -17.53
C LEU A 189 9.13 -4.35 -17.94
N LEU A 190 10.04 -5.34 -17.88
CA LEU A 190 11.43 -5.16 -18.30
C LEU A 190 11.54 -4.89 -19.81
N THR A 191 10.68 -5.49 -20.63
CA THR A 191 10.63 -5.23 -22.07
C THR A 191 10.31 -3.76 -22.32
N ILE A 192 9.33 -3.19 -21.61
CA ILE A 192 8.94 -1.78 -21.75
C ILE A 192 10.10 -0.85 -21.38
N SER A 193 10.81 -1.16 -20.30
CA SER A 193 11.91 -0.32 -19.80
C SER A 193 13.21 -0.44 -20.59
N PHE A 194 13.56 -1.63 -21.09
CA PHE A 194 14.94 -1.91 -21.55
C PHE A 194 15.08 -2.57 -22.92
N ASP A 195 14.01 -3.07 -23.54
CA ASP A 195 14.15 -3.73 -24.84
C ASP A 195 14.59 -2.71 -25.90
N THR A 196 15.42 -3.14 -26.85
CA THR A 196 15.92 -2.26 -27.91
C THR A 196 14.96 -2.20 -29.10
N ASP A 197 14.08 -3.20 -29.25
CA ASP A 197 13.07 -3.22 -30.31
C ASP A 197 11.84 -2.39 -29.91
N GLU A 198 11.68 -1.25 -30.58
CA GLU A 198 10.54 -0.35 -30.38
C GLU A 198 9.19 -1.06 -30.56
N ALA A 199 9.07 -1.94 -31.56
CA ALA A 199 7.82 -2.64 -31.83
C ALA A 199 7.47 -3.61 -30.68
N ALA A 200 8.48 -4.28 -30.11
CA ALA A 200 8.32 -5.13 -28.94
C ALA A 200 7.89 -4.33 -27.70
N ARG A 201 8.47 -3.14 -27.48
CA ARG A 201 8.08 -2.23 -26.38
C ARG A 201 6.63 -1.77 -26.51
N ILE A 202 6.22 -1.30 -27.69
CA ILE A 202 4.84 -0.84 -27.94
C ILE A 202 3.85 -2.00 -27.76
N ALA A 203 4.20 -3.20 -28.25
CA ALA A 203 3.37 -4.39 -28.05
C ALA A 203 3.24 -4.78 -26.57
N ALA A 204 4.32 -4.63 -25.79
CA ALA A 204 4.32 -4.85 -24.34
C ALA A 204 3.43 -3.82 -23.62
N ILE A 205 3.57 -2.53 -23.92
CA ILE A 205 2.72 -1.44 -23.37
C ILE A 205 1.24 -1.70 -23.67
N THR A 206 0.93 -2.09 -24.92
CA THR A 206 -0.45 -2.38 -25.31
C THR A 206 -1.03 -3.55 -24.52
N ARG A 207 -0.22 -4.60 -24.28
CA ARG A 207 -0.61 -5.81 -23.54
C ARG A 207 -0.97 -5.52 -22.08
N ILE A 208 -0.24 -4.61 -21.42
CA ILE A 208 -0.44 -4.25 -20.00
C ILE A 208 -1.34 -3.05 -19.79
N SER A 209 -1.89 -2.44 -20.84
CA SER A 209 -2.89 -1.35 -20.74
C SER A 209 -4.12 -1.69 -19.90
N GLY A 210 -4.33 -2.97 -19.59
CA GLY A 210 -5.38 -3.44 -18.70
C GLY A 210 -4.97 -3.73 -17.26
N ASP A 211 -3.68 -3.73 -16.96
CA ASP A 211 -3.13 -4.00 -15.64
C ASP A 211 -3.11 -2.71 -14.81
N ILE A 212 -3.76 -2.74 -13.65
CA ILE A 212 -3.88 -1.58 -12.74
C ILE A 212 -2.79 -1.56 -11.65
N SER A 213 -1.87 -2.51 -11.70
CA SER A 213 -0.83 -2.66 -10.68
C SER A 213 0.00 -1.40 -10.51
N LEU A 214 0.52 -1.21 -9.30
CA LEU A 214 1.40 -0.09 -8.98
C LEU A 214 2.68 -0.11 -9.84
N ASP A 215 3.25 -1.30 -10.05
CA ASP A 215 4.48 -1.47 -10.84
C ASP A 215 4.28 -1.09 -12.30
N THR A 216 3.17 -1.53 -12.91
CA THR A 216 2.81 -1.15 -14.28
C THR A 216 2.72 0.37 -14.43
N ARG A 217 2.03 1.05 -13.51
CA ARG A 217 1.93 2.51 -13.55
C ARG A 217 3.28 3.19 -13.31
N ALA A 218 4.11 2.66 -12.42
CA ALA A 218 5.45 3.19 -12.18
C ALA A 218 6.32 3.09 -13.44
N THR A 219 6.36 1.91 -14.08
CA THR A 219 7.10 1.68 -15.33
C THR A 219 6.65 2.61 -16.46
N LEU A 220 5.34 2.77 -16.67
CA LEU A 220 4.83 3.65 -17.72
C LEU A 220 5.09 5.14 -17.43
N ASN A 221 4.98 5.58 -16.17
CA ASN A 221 5.27 6.97 -15.81
C ASN A 221 6.74 7.34 -16.04
N THR A 222 7.68 6.42 -15.82
CA THR A 222 9.10 6.67 -16.11
C THR A 222 9.36 6.93 -17.61
N LEU A 223 8.55 6.35 -18.51
CA LEU A 223 8.66 6.67 -19.95
C LEU A 223 8.22 8.11 -20.27
N LEU A 224 7.39 8.71 -19.43
CA LEU A 224 6.89 10.07 -19.56
C LEU A 224 7.70 11.08 -18.73
N ASP A 225 8.83 10.67 -18.15
CA ASP A 225 9.72 11.60 -17.48
C ASP A 225 10.26 12.61 -18.49
N THR A 226 10.13 13.89 -18.14
CA THR A 226 10.57 14.99 -19.00
C THR A 226 11.80 15.70 -18.45
N THR A 227 12.62 16.22 -19.36
CA THR A 227 13.69 17.17 -19.03
C THR A 227 13.47 18.48 -19.76
N ARG A 228 13.67 19.58 -19.04
CA ARG A 228 13.55 20.91 -19.61
C ARG A 228 14.76 21.24 -20.47
N LYS A 229 14.53 21.50 -21.75
CA LYS A 229 15.55 21.84 -22.74
C LYS A 229 15.34 23.25 -23.28
N VAL A 230 16.42 23.77 -23.86
CA VAL A 230 16.43 25.06 -24.55
C VAL A 230 17.28 24.94 -25.81
N THR A 231 16.81 25.53 -26.89
CA THR A 231 17.50 25.57 -28.18
C THR A 231 17.48 26.98 -28.74
N ALA A 232 18.49 27.32 -29.54
CA ALA A 232 18.49 28.54 -30.32
C ALA A 232 17.60 28.33 -31.56
N GLY A 233 16.62 29.20 -31.78
CA GLY A 233 15.65 29.08 -32.87
C GLY A 233 14.60 27.99 -32.64
N ALA A 234 14.18 27.32 -33.72
CA ALA A 234 13.12 26.31 -33.68
C ALA A 234 13.57 25.01 -32.97
N ILE A 235 12.60 24.26 -32.46
CA ILE A 235 12.83 22.95 -31.86
C ILE A 235 13.26 21.96 -32.95
N PRO A 236 14.34 21.16 -32.76
CA PRO A 236 14.75 20.17 -33.74
C PRO A 236 13.67 19.12 -34.03
N ASP A 237 13.48 18.75 -35.30
CA ASP A 237 12.42 17.81 -35.75
C ASP A 237 12.51 16.39 -35.16
N GLY A 238 13.67 16.00 -34.61
CA GLY A 238 13.89 14.69 -33.99
C GLY A 238 13.73 14.65 -32.47
N GLU A 239 13.36 15.77 -31.84
CA GLU A 239 13.12 15.82 -30.38
C GLU A 239 11.70 15.34 -30.06
N ASN A 240 11.58 14.44 -29.09
CA ASN A 240 10.28 14.02 -28.56
C ASN A 240 9.76 15.07 -27.57
N VAL A 241 8.98 16.03 -28.06
CA VAL A 241 8.53 17.19 -27.28
C VAL A 241 7.25 16.86 -26.51
N ALA A 242 7.30 16.92 -25.18
CA ALA A 242 6.12 16.77 -24.32
C ALA A 242 5.25 18.04 -24.31
N ARG A 243 5.88 19.20 -24.17
CA ARG A 243 5.20 20.51 -24.27
C ARG A 243 6.16 21.65 -24.58
N SER A 244 5.66 22.62 -25.34
CA SER A 244 6.33 23.92 -25.53
C SER A 244 6.06 24.84 -24.35
N LEU A 245 7.08 25.58 -23.91
CA LEU A 245 7.01 26.50 -22.77
C LEU A 245 7.17 27.94 -23.24
N ILE A 246 6.35 28.82 -22.67
CA ILE A 246 6.37 30.24 -22.95
C ILE A 246 6.96 30.96 -21.72
N PRO A 247 8.09 31.67 -21.86
CA PRO A 247 8.63 32.49 -20.78
C PRO A 247 7.63 33.55 -20.30
N GLY A 248 7.45 33.66 -18.99
CA GLY A 248 6.46 34.54 -18.36
C GLY A 248 5.07 33.94 -18.18
N SER A 249 4.89 32.64 -18.46
CA SER A 249 3.67 31.90 -18.11
C SER A 249 3.74 31.33 -16.68
N ASP A 250 2.61 30.84 -16.17
CA ASP A 250 2.55 30.16 -14.87
C ASP A 250 3.47 28.92 -14.78
N THR A 251 3.89 28.37 -15.92
CA THR A 251 4.74 27.17 -16.01
C THR A 251 6.23 27.44 -16.12
N LEU A 252 6.61 28.67 -16.49
CA LEU A 252 7.99 29.10 -16.66
C LEU A 252 8.08 30.61 -16.47
N SER A 253 8.61 31.03 -15.32
CA SER A 253 8.87 32.46 -15.06
C SER A 253 9.98 33.00 -15.98
N VAL A 254 9.99 34.31 -16.20
CA VAL A 254 11.04 34.99 -16.98
C VAL A 254 12.42 34.74 -16.37
N ASP A 255 12.52 34.78 -15.04
CA ASP A 255 13.78 34.60 -14.32
C ASP A 255 14.30 33.15 -14.41
N ASP A 256 13.42 32.15 -14.32
CA ASP A 256 13.78 30.74 -14.49
C ASP A 256 14.22 30.44 -15.92
N ALA A 257 13.51 31.01 -16.92
CA ALA A 257 13.88 30.87 -18.32
C ALA A 257 15.26 31.44 -18.61
N TYR A 258 15.55 32.64 -18.09
CA TYR A 258 16.85 33.28 -18.27
C TYR A 258 17.97 32.52 -17.53
N SER A 259 17.68 32.04 -16.31
CA SER A 259 18.63 31.22 -15.53
C SER A 259 18.99 29.92 -16.25
N LEU A 260 18.03 29.31 -16.95
CA LEU A 260 18.27 28.13 -17.79
C LEU A 260 19.22 28.45 -18.95
N LEU A 261 19.03 29.58 -19.64
CA LEU A 261 19.95 30.04 -20.70
C LEU A 261 21.36 30.24 -20.16
N ALA A 262 21.49 30.91 -19.01
CA ALA A 262 22.77 31.15 -18.37
C ALA A 262 23.49 29.85 -17.99
N THR A 263 22.77 28.89 -17.42
CA THR A 263 23.32 27.57 -17.03
C THR A 263 23.82 26.79 -18.24
N LYS A 264 23.18 26.96 -19.41
CA LYS A 264 23.59 26.33 -20.67
C LYS A 264 24.67 27.12 -21.43
N GLY A 265 25.13 28.25 -20.88
CA GLY A 265 26.11 29.12 -21.53
C GLY A 265 25.57 29.87 -22.76
N LEU A 266 24.24 29.94 -22.92
CA LEU A 266 23.55 30.60 -24.04
C LEU A 266 23.27 32.08 -23.78
N ALA A 267 23.37 32.50 -22.51
CA ALA A 267 23.28 33.89 -22.09
C ALA A 267 24.30 34.16 -20.96
N PRO A 268 24.76 35.41 -20.79
CA PRO A 268 25.57 35.77 -19.63
C PRO A 268 24.82 35.50 -18.32
N PRO A 269 25.48 34.95 -17.28
CA PRO A 269 24.84 34.72 -16.00
C PRO A 269 24.47 36.05 -15.34
N ARG A 270 23.30 36.08 -14.69
CA ARG A 270 22.91 37.21 -13.84
C ARG A 270 23.82 37.26 -12.61
N ILE A 271 24.28 38.46 -12.29
CA ILE A 271 24.99 38.72 -11.05
C ILE A 271 23.97 38.61 -9.91
N PRO A 272 24.22 37.81 -8.87
CA PRO A 272 23.26 37.65 -7.79
C PRO A 272 23.11 38.94 -6.98
N ASP A 273 21.91 39.16 -6.43
CA ASP A 273 21.53 40.38 -5.72
C ASP A 273 22.47 40.79 -4.58
N ASN A 274 23.11 39.81 -3.93
CA ASN A 274 24.09 40.03 -2.87
C ASN A 274 25.39 40.65 -3.40
N GLU A 275 25.87 40.23 -4.57
CA GLU A 275 27.07 40.77 -5.21
C GLU A 275 26.81 42.18 -5.73
N ILE A 276 25.62 42.43 -6.30
CA ILE A 276 25.16 43.78 -6.67
C ILE A 276 25.17 44.70 -5.44
N ARG A 277 24.58 44.26 -4.33
CA ARG A 277 24.57 45.02 -3.07
C ARG A 277 25.99 45.25 -2.52
N THR A 278 26.87 44.27 -2.64
CA THR A 278 28.27 44.39 -2.19
C THR A 278 29.02 45.41 -3.03
N ALA A 279 28.83 45.39 -4.35
CA ALA A 279 29.41 46.37 -5.28
C ALA A 279 28.87 47.78 -5.05
N LEU A 280 27.56 47.93 -4.80
CA LEU A 280 26.95 49.22 -4.44
C LEU A 280 27.52 49.75 -3.11
N ALA A 281 27.65 48.89 -2.10
CA ALA A 281 28.18 49.28 -0.79
C ALA A 281 29.66 49.68 -0.84
N ALA A 282 30.46 49.01 -1.68
CA ALA A 282 31.88 49.31 -1.85
C ALA A 282 32.15 50.64 -2.57
N ASN A 283 31.18 51.16 -3.34
CA ASN A 283 31.31 52.38 -4.15
C ASN A 283 30.44 53.54 -3.63
N ILE A 284 30.08 53.54 -2.34
CA ILE A 284 29.39 54.67 -1.72
C ILE A 284 30.38 55.83 -1.53
N ASP A 285 30.04 56.99 -2.09
CA ASP A 285 30.77 58.24 -1.88
C ASP A 285 29.80 59.38 -1.52
N GLY A 286 30.13 60.14 -0.47
CA GLY A 286 29.34 61.28 -0.01
C GLY A 286 27.87 60.97 0.35
N GLY A 287 27.53 59.74 0.74
CA GLY A 287 26.15 59.33 1.05
C GLY A 287 25.28 58.97 -0.18
N SER A 288 25.91 58.83 -1.34
CA SER A 288 25.28 58.40 -2.60
C SER A 288 26.13 57.33 -3.31
N VAL A 289 25.54 56.58 -4.23
CA VAL A 289 26.24 55.62 -5.09
C VAL A 289 25.67 55.73 -6.50
N GLY A 290 26.54 55.91 -7.50
CA GLY A 290 26.10 56.09 -8.89
C GLY A 290 25.16 57.29 -9.10
N GLY A 291 25.22 58.32 -8.23
CA GLY A 291 24.31 59.48 -8.27
C GLY A 291 22.95 59.26 -7.58
N VAL A 292 22.73 58.11 -6.95
CA VAL A 292 21.51 57.76 -6.23
C VAL A 292 21.76 57.83 -4.71
N PRO A 293 20.96 58.58 -3.92
CA PRO A 293 21.12 58.65 -2.46
C PRO A 293 20.94 57.27 -1.81
N VAL A 294 21.80 56.92 -0.85
CA VAL A 294 21.76 55.61 -0.17
C VAL A 294 20.39 55.34 0.47
N ALA A 295 19.73 56.38 0.99
CA ALA A 295 18.39 56.28 1.58
C ALA A 295 17.29 55.83 0.60
N SER A 296 17.51 55.99 -0.71
CA SER A 296 16.57 55.58 -1.77
C SER A 296 16.81 54.18 -2.30
N LEU A 297 17.91 53.51 -1.92
CA LEU A 297 18.25 52.14 -2.35
C LEU A 297 17.36 51.05 -1.72
N THR A 298 16.32 51.43 -0.99
CA THR A 298 15.29 50.52 -0.47
C THR A 298 14.41 49.96 -1.59
N SER A 299 14.30 50.65 -2.74
CA SER A 299 13.61 50.14 -3.92
C SER A 299 14.56 49.42 -4.90
N THR A 300 14.06 48.38 -5.57
CA THR A 300 14.81 47.63 -6.58
C THR A 300 15.22 48.51 -7.75
N GLU A 301 14.32 49.37 -8.24
CA GLU A 301 14.57 50.31 -9.34
C GLU A 301 15.68 51.33 -9.02
N ALA A 302 15.78 51.79 -7.76
CA ALA A 302 16.86 52.69 -7.35
C ALA A 302 18.21 51.96 -7.28
N ARG A 303 18.23 50.70 -6.83
CA ARG A 303 19.44 49.84 -6.84
C ARG A 303 19.91 49.56 -8.26
N GLU A 304 19.01 49.26 -9.18
CA GLU A 304 19.34 49.01 -10.60
C GLU A 304 19.92 50.25 -11.28
N ARG A 305 19.32 51.44 -11.07
CA ARG A 305 19.87 52.69 -11.62
C ARG A 305 21.23 53.06 -11.05
N ALA A 306 21.41 52.89 -9.74
CA ALA A 306 22.69 53.12 -9.09
C ALA A 306 23.77 52.17 -9.62
N TYR A 307 23.42 50.90 -9.82
CA TYR A 307 24.32 49.88 -10.35
C TYR A 307 24.69 50.12 -11.80
N ALA A 308 23.71 50.48 -12.65
CA ALA A 308 23.95 50.85 -14.04
C ALA A 308 24.96 52.01 -14.16
N SER A 309 24.84 53.03 -13.31
CA SER A 309 25.79 54.15 -13.24
C SER A 309 27.21 53.70 -12.83
N LEU A 310 27.33 52.71 -11.94
CA LEU A 310 28.66 52.13 -11.62
C LEU A 310 29.25 51.36 -12.81
N VAL A 311 28.41 50.64 -13.57
CA VAL A 311 28.85 49.94 -14.79
C VAL A 311 29.33 50.93 -15.85
N ASP A 312 28.59 52.02 -16.10
CA ASP A 312 28.95 53.06 -17.07
C ASP A 312 30.29 53.75 -16.76
N ASN A 313 30.62 53.87 -15.47
CA ASN A 313 31.88 54.42 -14.99
C ASN A 313 33.01 53.37 -14.86
N GLY A 314 32.78 52.12 -15.26
CA GLY A 314 33.75 51.02 -15.21
C GLY A 314 34.07 50.50 -13.81
N LEU A 315 33.20 50.78 -12.82
CA LEU A 315 33.38 50.42 -11.40
C LEU A 315 32.62 49.15 -10.98
N ALA A 316 31.78 48.59 -11.86
CA ALA A 316 31.05 47.34 -11.63
C ALA A 316 30.98 46.50 -12.92
N ALA A 317 30.80 45.18 -12.77
CA ALA A 317 30.63 44.29 -13.91
C ALA A 317 29.25 44.52 -14.58
N PRO A 318 29.17 44.50 -15.92
CA PRO A 318 27.90 44.71 -16.62
C PRO A 318 26.91 43.58 -16.32
N GLN A 319 25.66 43.97 -16.02
CA GLN A 319 24.55 43.04 -15.85
C GLN A 319 23.62 43.11 -17.08
N PRO A 320 23.03 41.98 -17.50
CA PRO A 320 22.10 41.97 -18.63
C PRO A 320 20.89 42.86 -18.35
N THR A 321 20.60 43.78 -19.27
CA THR A 321 19.44 44.67 -19.22
C THR A 321 18.15 43.90 -19.50
N GLN A 322 17.00 44.46 -19.08
CA GLN A 322 15.70 43.83 -19.33
C GLN A 322 15.40 43.64 -20.84
N SER A 323 15.91 44.55 -21.67
CA SER A 323 15.82 44.45 -23.13
C SER A 323 16.65 43.28 -23.67
N GLU A 324 17.89 43.11 -23.18
CA GLU A 324 18.76 41.99 -23.56
C GLU A 324 18.20 40.64 -23.08
N ILE A 325 17.60 40.61 -21.89
CA ILE A 325 16.90 39.43 -21.36
C ILE A 325 15.75 39.07 -22.28
N THR A 326 14.90 40.04 -22.64
CA THR A 326 13.75 39.80 -23.51
C THR A 326 14.18 39.35 -24.91
N ALA A 327 15.21 39.98 -25.47
CA ALA A 327 15.79 39.59 -26.75
C ALA A 327 16.37 38.16 -26.71
N ALA A 328 17.11 37.82 -25.65
CA ALA A 328 17.66 36.47 -25.46
C ALA A 328 16.53 35.43 -25.35
N LEU A 329 15.47 35.71 -24.58
CA LEU A 329 14.32 34.81 -24.45
C LEU A 329 13.53 34.65 -25.75
N THR A 330 13.49 35.66 -26.61
CA THR A 330 12.75 35.63 -27.89
C THR A 330 13.44 34.78 -28.94
N VAL A 331 14.78 34.71 -28.90
CA VAL A 331 15.58 33.95 -29.88
C VAL A 331 15.64 32.46 -29.54
N HIS A 332 15.29 32.07 -28.32
CA HIS A 332 15.37 30.69 -27.85
C HIS A 332 13.99 30.07 -27.63
N SER A 333 13.87 28.80 -28.00
CA SER A 333 12.68 28.00 -27.69
C SER A 333 12.90 27.18 -26.44
N PHE A 334 11.91 27.19 -25.53
CA PHE A 334 11.90 26.43 -24.30
C PHE A 334 10.87 25.33 -24.41
N PHE A 335 11.23 24.11 -24.03
CA PHE A 335 10.34 22.97 -24.11
C PHE A 335 10.73 21.91 -23.09
N ASP A 336 9.73 21.16 -22.63
CA ASP A 336 9.98 19.92 -21.89
C ASP A 336 10.00 18.79 -22.93
N ALA A 337 11.09 18.04 -22.99
CA ALA A 337 11.28 16.89 -23.87
C ALA A 337 11.23 15.61 -23.05
N TYR A 338 10.61 14.56 -23.58
CA TYR A 338 10.66 13.26 -22.96
C TYR A 338 12.11 12.73 -22.92
N LEU A 339 12.47 12.03 -21.84
CA LEU A 339 13.72 11.30 -21.75
C LEU A 339 13.72 10.10 -22.72
N GLU A 340 12.54 9.54 -22.99
CA GLU A 340 12.32 8.54 -24.02
C GLU A 340 12.39 9.18 -25.42
N PRO A 341 13.35 8.77 -26.28
CA PRO A 341 13.51 9.36 -27.61
C PRO A 341 12.40 9.01 -28.60
N SER A 342 11.73 7.86 -28.45
CA SER A 342 10.69 7.44 -29.40
C SER A 342 9.33 8.03 -29.04
N SER A 343 8.77 8.86 -29.93
CA SER A 343 7.42 9.40 -29.77
C SER A 343 6.34 8.30 -29.80
N ALA A 344 6.54 7.25 -30.61
CA ALA A 344 5.61 6.14 -30.68
C ALA A 344 5.51 5.36 -29.35
N VAL A 345 6.61 5.25 -28.61
CA VAL A 345 6.63 4.63 -27.27
C VAL A 345 5.93 5.51 -26.24
N THR A 346 6.17 6.83 -26.25
CA THR A 346 5.49 7.75 -25.32
C THR A 346 3.99 7.85 -25.61
N ASP A 347 3.58 7.91 -26.88
CA ASP A 347 2.16 7.92 -27.28
C ASP A 347 1.43 6.65 -26.83
N ALA A 348 2.09 5.49 -26.98
CA ALA A 348 1.58 4.22 -26.49
C ALA A 348 1.46 4.22 -24.95
N ALA A 349 2.46 4.77 -24.24
CA ALA A 349 2.47 4.86 -22.79
C ALA A 349 1.37 5.80 -22.25
N GLU A 350 1.17 6.97 -22.85
CA GLU A 350 0.10 7.91 -22.51
C GLU A 350 -1.29 7.28 -22.71
N THR A 351 -1.47 6.59 -23.85
CA THR A 351 -2.72 5.88 -24.16
C THR A 351 -2.99 4.77 -23.13
N ALA A 352 -1.97 3.97 -22.81
CA ALA A 352 -2.07 2.91 -21.81
C ALA A 352 -2.36 3.47 -20.42
N LEU A 353 -1.66 4.53 -19.99
CA LEU A 353 -1.89 5.19 -18.70
C LEU A 353 -3.31 5.76 -18.61
N SER A 354 -3.80 6.43 -19.64
CA SER A 354 -5.18 6.95 -19.67
C SER A 354 -6.23 5.84 -19.52
N ALA A 355 -6.00 4.69 -20.16
CA ALA A 355 -6.86 3.52 -20.01
C ALA A 355 -6.79 2.92 -18.60
N ILE A 356 -5.58 2.84 -18.02
CA ILE A 356 -5.34 2.36 -16.66
C ILE A 356 -5.98 3.29 -15.64
N GLU A 357 -5.82 4.61 -15.75
CA GLU A 357 -6.44 5.60 -14.86
C GLU A 357 -7.97 5.49 -14.86
N THR A 358 -8.58 5.32 -16.03
CA THR A 358 -10.02 5.07 -16.14
C THR A 358 -10.43 3.80 -15.39
N ARG A 359 -9.67 2.71 -15.55
CA ARG A 359 -9.92 1.45 -14.82
C ARG A 359 -9.68 1.59 -13.32
N VAL A 360 -8.65 2.31 -12.90
CA VAL A 360 -8.36 2.61 -11.50
C VAL A 360 -9.51 3.40 -10.89
N ALA A 361 -10.01 4.44 -11.57
CA ALA A 361 -11.15 5.24 -11.13
C ALA A 361 -12.43 4.39 -10.99
N LEU A 362 -12.69 3.48 -11.94
CA LEU A 362 -13.80 2.52 -11.85
C LEU A 362 -13.64 1.58 -10.64
N ASN A 363 -12.44 1.05 -10.41
CA ASN A 363 -12.15 0.20 -9.26
C ASN A 363 -12.26 0.96 -7.93
N GLN A 364 -11.77 2.19 -7.85
CA GLN A 364 -11.94 3.06 -6.68
C GLN A 364 -13.42 3.35 -6.40
N THR A 365 -14.23 3.53 -7.44
CA THR A 365 -15.68 3.70 -7.29
C THR A 365 -16.33 2.42 -6.76
N LEU A 366 -15.91 1.26 -7.24
CA LEU A 366 -16.37 -0.03 -6.72
C LEU A 366 -15.99 -0.23 -5.26
N ASP A 367 -14.75 0.07 -4.89
CA ASP A 367 -14.24 0.00 -3.52
C ASP A 367 -15.05 0.93 -2.59
N LEU A 368 -15.25 2.18 -3.01
CA LEU A 368 -16.09 3.15 -2.29
C LEU A 368 -17.53 2.67 -2.13
N ALA A 369 -18.10 2.02 -3.15
CA ALA A 369 -19.44 1.45 -3.08
C ALA A 369 -19.52 0.28 -2.10
N LEU A 370 -18.53 -0.62 -2.10
CA LEU A 370 -18.43 -1.71 -1.13
C LEU A 370 -18.30 -1.19 0.30
N ASP A 371 -17.52 -0.12 0.49
CA ASP A 371 -17.38 0.58 1.76
C ASP A 371 -18.70 1.24 2.21
N GLY A 372 -19.43 1.84 1.28
CA GLY A 372 -20.78 2.37 1.50
C GLY A 372 -21.77 1.28 1.94
N ILE A 373 -21.77 0.12 1.28
CA ILE A 373 -22.60 -1.04 1.63
C ILE A 373 -22.25 -1.57 3.03
N SER A 374 -20.95 -1.67 3.34
CA SER A 374 -20.49 -2.09 4.66
C SER A 374 -21.00 -1.14 5.74
N LEU A 375 -20.81 0.17 5.57
CA LEU A 375 -21.24 1.16 6.55
C LEU A 375 -22.77 1.20 6.68
N ALA A 376 -23.50 1.10 5.58
CA ALA A 376 -24.95 0.97 5.57
C ALA A 376 -25.43 -0.26 6.35
N SER A 377 -24.71 -1.38 6.28
CA SER A 377 -25.04 -2.60 7.03
C SER A 377 -24.85 -2.43 8.52
N ILE A 378 -23.78 -1.75 8.94
CA ILE A 378 -23.51 -1.40 10.34
C ILE A 378 -24.65 -0.53 10.87
N PHE A 379 -24.98 0.55 10.16
CA PHE A 379 -26.06 1.46 10.57
C PHE A 379 -27.42 0.77 10.57
N PHE A 380 -27.69 -0.08 9.58
CA PHE A 380 -28.93 -0.86 9.55
C PHE A 380 -29.03 -1.81 10.75
N LEU A 381 -27.96 -2.53 11.07
CA LEU A 381 -27.94 -3.48 12.19
C LEU A 381 -28.07 -2.76 13.54
N ALA A 382 -27.47 -1.58 13.69
CA ALA A 382 -27.63 -0.74 14.88
C ALA A 382 -29.06 -0.15 14.98
N ALA A 383 -29.64 0.26 13.85
CA ALA A 383 -30.93 0.95 13.78
C ALA A 383 -32.15 0.02 13.79
N ILE A 384 -32.06 -1.23 13.31
CA ILE A 384 -33.22 -2.10 13.14
C ILE A 384 -33.93 -2.37 14.47
N GLY A 385 -33.19 -2.55 15.58
CA GLY A 385 -33.79 -2.71 16.90
C GLY A 385 -34.56 -1.46 17.33
N LEU A 386 -34.00 -0.28 17.08
CA LEU A 386 -34.64 1.01 17.38
C LEU A 386 -35.86 1.27 16.50
N ALA A 387 -35.80 0.87 15.22
CA ALA A 387 -36.91 1.00 14.27
C ALA A 387 -38.15 0.23 14.75
N ILE A 388 -37.94 -0.93 15.39
CA ILE A 388 -39.00 -1.76 15.95
C ILE A 388 -39.61 -1.10 17.18
N THR A 389 -38.77 -0.72 18.16
CA THR A 389 -39.26 -0.15 19.41
C THR A 389 -39.99 1.16 19.16
N PHE A 390 -39.42 2.02 18.31
CA PHE A 390 -40.01 3.31 18.00
C PHE A 390 -41.23 3.19 17.09
N GLY A 391 -41.18 2.29 16.10
CA GLY A 391 -42.27 2.07 15.15
C GLY A 391 -43.54 1.49 15.77
N VAL A 392 -43.40 0.66 16.80
CA VAL A 392 -44.53 -0.01 17.46
C VAL A 392 -45.07 0.83 18.61
N MET A 393 -44.20 1.35 19.48
CA MET A 393 -44.61 2.00 20.72
C MET A 393 -44.65 3.53 20.64
N GLY A 394 -44.08 4.15 19.59
CA GLY A 394 -43.97 5.60 19.49
C GLY A 394 -43.04 6.23 20.54
N VAL A 395 -42.22 5.41 21.21
CA VAL A 395 -41.31 5.84 22.28
C VAL A 395 -39.90 5.99 21.75
N ILE A 396 -39.30 7.17 21.95
CA ILE A 396 -37.89 7.43 21.68
C ILE A 396 -37.07 6.89 22.86
N ASN A 397 -36.18 5.93 22.58
CA ASN A 397 -35.33 5.30 23.58
C ASN A 397 -33.86 5.69 23.38
N MET A 398 -33.35 6.63 24.20
CA MET A 398 -31.94 7.03 24.14
C MET A 398 -30.99 5.98 24.71
N ALA A 399 -31.47 5.09 25.59
CA ALA A 399 -30.68 3.98 26.13
C ALA A 399 -30.44 2.85 25.11
N HIS A 400 -30.97 2.95 23.89
CA HIS A 400 -30.80 1.90 22.87
C HIS A 400 -29.32 1.61 22.56
N GLY A 401 -28.49 2.65 22.53
CA GLY A 401 -27.04 2.51 22.33
C GLY A 401 -26.38 1.65 23.40
N GLU A 402 -26.89 1.68 24.63
CA GLU A 402 -26.34 0.88 25.72
C GLU A 402 -26.64 -0.61 25.58
N PHE A 403 -27.70 -0.99 24.87
CA PHE A 403 -27.91 -2.40 24.50
C PHE A 403 -26.85 -2.87 23.50
N ILE A 404 -26.41 -2.00 22.59
CA ILE A 404 -25.27 -2.28 21.70
C ILE A 404 -23.99 -2.45 22.52
N MET A 405 -23.73 -1.53 23.46
CA MET A 405 -22.58 -1.63 24.37
C MET A 405 -22.60 -2.95 25.19
N MET A 406 -23.73 -3.29 25.81
CA MET A 406 -23.87 -4.53 26.58
C MET A 406 -23.66 -5.78 25.73
N GLY A 407 -24.11 -5.76 24.48
CA GLY A 407 -23.83 -6.82 23.52
C GLY A 407 -22.33 -7.01 23.24
N ALA A 408 -21.62 -5.91 22.98
CA ALA A 408 -20.18 -5.91 22.75
C ALA A 408 -19.40 -6.44 23.97
N TYR A 409 -19.74 -6.00 25.18
CA TYR A 409 -19.15 -6.51 26.42
C TYR A 409 -19.49 -7.97 26.69
N THR A 410 -20.69 -8.43 26.31
CA THR A 410 -21.04 -9.85 26.40
C THR A 410 -20.11 -10.69 25.53
N GLY A 411 -19.83 -10.24 24.30
CA GLY A 411 -18.83 -10.86 23.44
C GLY A 411 -17.45 -10.92 24.08
N TYR A 412 -17.00 -9.81 24.68
CA TYR A 412 -15.70 -9.74 25.36
C TYR A 412 -15.62 -10.71 26.54
N VAL A 413 -16.64 -10.76 27.40
CA VAL A 413 -16.68 -11.66 28.56
C VAL A 413 -16.69 -13.13 28.12
N VAL A 414 -17.43 -13.49 27.06
CA VAL A 414 -17.43 -14.86 26.53
C VAL A 414 -16.04 -15.25 26.01
N GLN A 415 -15.30 -14.34 25.38
CA GLN A 415 -13.92 -14.60 24.95
C GLN A 415 -12.95 -14.83 26.11
N GLN A 416 -13.19 -14.23 27.29
CA GLN A 416 -12.38 -14.50 28.48
C GLN A 416 -12.62 -15.92 29.03
N LEU A 417 -13.82 -16.47 28.82
CA LEU A 417 -14.20 -17.80 29.31
C LEU A 417 -13.90 -18.91 28.30
N VAL A 418 -13.99 -18.62 27.00
CA VAL A 418 -13.82 -19.58 25.91
C VAL A 418 -12.62 -19.15 25.06
N PRO A 419 -11.45 -19.81 25.21
CA PRO A 419 -10.23 -19.45 24.48
C PRO A 419 -10.33 -19.59 22.95
N ASN A 420 -11.26 -20.41 22.45
CA ASN A 420 -11.47 -20.59 21.02
C ASN A 420 -12.36 -19.47 20.46
N TYR A 421 -11.76 -18.52 19.73
CA TYR A 421 -12.44 -17.36 19.16
C TYR A 421 -13.62 -17.68 18.23
N THR A 422 -13.59 -18.81 17.54
CA THR A 422 -14.70 -19.23 16.66
C THR A 422 -15.90 -19.66 17.49
N VAL A 423 -15.66 -20.52 18.48
CA VAL A 423 -16.71 -21.01 19.39
C VAL A 423 -17.23 -19.87 20.26
N SER A 424 -16.35 -18.95 20.70
CA SER A 424 -16.76 -17.80 21.51
C SER A 424 -17.76 -16.91 20.79
N ILE A 425 -17.61 -16.65 19.48
CA ILE A 425 -18.56 -15.82 18.73
C ILE A 425 -19.90 -16.53 18.57
N LEU A 426 -19.89 -17.84 18.29
CA LEU A 426 -21.11 -18.64 18.15
C LEU A 426 -21.93 -18.67 19.46
N ILE A 427 -21.26 -18.63 20.61
CA ILE A 427 -21.90 -18.54 21.93
C ILE A 427 -22.27 -17.08 22.27
N ALA A 428 -21.43 -16.12 21.91
CA ALA A 428 -21.63 -14.71 22.21
C ALA A 428 -22.87 -14.14 21.54
N LEU A 429 -23.19 -14.53 20.29
CA LEU A 429 -24.36 -14.00 19.57
C LEU A 429 -25.69 -14.35 20.29
N PRO A 430 -26.02 -15.63 20.60
CA PRO A 430 -27.19 -15.96 21.40
C PRO A 430 -27.18 -15.38 22.82
N LEU A 431 -26.02 -15.35 23.47
CA LEU A 431 -25.92 -14.86 24.84
C LEU A 431 -26.12 -13.34 24.90
N ALA A 432 -25.53 -12.59 23.97
CA ALA A 432 -25.73 -11.15 23.84
C ALA A 432 -27.22 -10.84 23.63
N PHE A 433 -27.89 -11.59 22.75
CA PHE A 433 -29.33 -11.48 22.57
C PHE A 433 -30.09 -11.72 23.88
N ALA A 434 -29.78 -12.81 24.59
CA ALA A 434 -30.49 -13.16 25.82
C ALA A 434 -30.30 -12.11 26.93
N VAL A 435 -29.07 -11.63 27.11
CA VAL A 435 -28.72 -10.62 28.12
C VAL A 435 -29.42 -9.30 27.80
N THR A 436 -29.32 -8.81 26.57
CA THR A 436 -29.93 -7.52 26.21
C THR A 436 -31.43 -7.60 26.05
N PHE A 437 -31.99 -8.76 25.67
CA PHE A 437 -33.44 -9.02 25.72
C PHE A 437 -33.95 -8.91 27.16
N ALA A 438 -33.28 -9.58 28.11
CA ALA A 438 -33.66 -9.52 29.52
C ALA A 438 -33.53 -8.09 30.08
N ALA A 439 -32.45 -7.39 29.75
CA ALA A 439 -32.25 -6.00 30.14
C ALA A 439 -33.33 -5.07 29.54
N GLY A 440 -33.69 -5.29 28.28
CA GLY A 440 -34.77 -4.55 27.60
C GLY A 440 -36.13 -4.77 28.26
N VAL A 441 -36.47 -6.03 28.55
CA VAL A 441 -37.71 -6.39 29.28
C VAL A 441 -37.72 -5.77 30.67
N ALA A 442 -36.60 -5.77 31.39
CA ALA A 442 -36.50 -5.13 32.69
C ALA A 442 -36.71 -3.61 32.60
N MET A 443 -36.10 -2.95 31.62
CA MET A 443 -36.23 -1.52 31.41
C MET A 443 -37.66 -1.12 31.03
N GLU A 444 -38.30 -1.91 30.16
CA GLU A 444 -39.69 -1.69 29.79
C GLU A 444 -40.61 -1.79 31.00
N ARG A 445 -40.48 -2.88 31.78
CA ARG A 445 -41.38 -3.18 32.89
C ARG A 445 -41.20 -2.24 34.08
N LEU A 446 -39.98 -1.82 34.36
CA LEU A 446 -39.66 -0.97 35.51
C LEU A 446 -39.88 0.51 35.21
N VAL A 447 -39.60 0.96 33.98
CA VAL A 447 -39.56 2.39 33.66
C VAL A 447 -40.55 2.75 32.56
N ILE A 448 -40.39 2.20 31.35
CA ILE A 448 -41.13 2.68 30.16
C ILE A 448 -42.64 2.50 30.31
N ARG A 449 -43.10 1.38 30.90
CA ARG A 449 -44.52 1.12 31.08
C ARG A 449 -45.27 2.21 31.84
N HIS A 450 -44.58 2.88 32.77
CA HIS A 450 -45.15 3.96 33.58
C HIS A 450 -45.20 5.30 32.82
N LEU A 451 -44.55 5.39 31.66
CA LEU A 451 -44.30 6.64 30.93
C LEU A 451 -44.83 6.65 29.49
N TYR A 452 -45.51 5.59 29.02
CA TYR A 452 -45.97 5.46 27.62
C TYR A 452 -46.72 6.69 27.07
N ASN A 453 -47.51 7.37 27.89
CA ASN A 453 -48.30 8.53 27.46
C ASN A 453 -47.54 9.87 27.59
N ARG A 454 -46.23 9.83 27.89
CA ARG A 454 -45.41 11.00 28.21
C ARG A 454 -44.07 10.92 27.46
N PRO A 455 -44.06 11.24 26.16
CA PRO A 455 -42.90 11.00 25.29
C PRO A 455 -41.64 11.77 25.72
N LEU A 456 -41.78 13.03 26.16
CA LEU A 456 -40.66 13.84 26.65
C LEU A 456 -40.07 13.27 27.96
N GLU A 457 -40.92 12.83 28.89
CA GLU A 457 -40.47 12.20 30.14
C GLU A 457 -39.76 10.87 29.88
N THR A 458 -40.24 10.10 28.88
CA THR A 458 -39.59 8.85 28.50
C THR A 458 -38.20 9.08 27.89
N LEU A 459 -38.04 10.12 27.07
CA LEU A 459 -36.74 10.49 26.53
C LEU A 459 -35.77 10.87 27.65
N LEU A 460 -36.19 11.69 28.61
CA LEU A 460 -35.37 12.07 29.77
C LEU A 460 -35.02 10.86 30.65
N ALA A 461 -35.98 9.97 30.91
CA ALA A 461 -35.77 8.77 31.70
C ALA A 461 -34.78 7.81 31.04
N THR A 462 -34.93 7.56 29.73
CA THR A 462 -34.01 6.69 28.99
C THR A 462 -32.62 7.30 28.85
N PHE A 463 -32.50 8.62 28.75
CA PHE A 463 -31.20 9.30 28.80
C PHE A 463 -30.51 9.12 30.17
N GLY A 464 -31.25 9.28 31.27
CA GLY A 464 -30.72 9.02 32.62
C GLY A 464 -30.27 7.58 32.82
N ILE A 465 -31.04 6.61 32.29
CA ILE A 465 -30.65 5.19 32.28
C ILE A 465 -29.39 4.98 31.44
N SER A 466 -29.25 5.67 30.30
CA SER A 466 -28.05 5.60 29.46
C SER A 466 -26.80 5.93 30.27
N ILE A 467 -26.81 7.09 30.96
CA ILE A 467 -25.70 7.53 31.82
C ILE A 467 -25.42 6.52 32.93
N ALA A 468 -26.48 5.98 33.57
CA ALA A 468 -26.32 4.98 34.62
C ALA A 468 -25.66 3.69 34.09
N LEU A 469 -26.09 3.18 32.93
CA LEU A 469 -25.53 1.98 32.31
C LEU A 469 -24.07 2.20 31.86
N GLN A 470 -23.75 3.36 31.28
CA GLN A 470 -22.37 3.71 30.95
C GLN A 470 -21.48 3.73 32.18
N GLN A 471 -21.95 4.32 33.29
CA GLN A 471 -21.18 4.37 34.53
C GLN A 471 -21.02 3.00 35.17
N ILE A 472 -22.05 2.15 35.12
CA ILE A 472 -21.96 0.76 35.56
C ILE A 472 -20.92 0.00 34.73
N ALA A 473 -20.91 0.17 33.40
CA ALA A 473 -19.91 -0.44 32.54
C ALA A 473 -18.48 0.03 32.87
N LYS A 474 -18.28 1.33 33.11
CA LYS A 474 -17.00 1.89 33.57
C LYS A 474 -16.54 1.29 34.89
N ASN A 475 -17.45 1.09 35.84
CA ASN A 475 -17.13 0.51 37.14
C ASN A 475 -16.73 -0.96 37.05
N ILE A 476 -17.35 -1.73 36.13
CA ILE A 476 -17.10 -3.17 35.98
C ILE A 476 -15.87 -3.43 35.09
N PHE A 477 -15.77 -2.77 33.93
CA PHE A 477 -14.78 -3.06 32.89
C PHE A 477 -13.64 -2.05 32.82
N GLY A 478 -13.76 -0.90 33.49
CA GLY A 478 -12.84 0.22 33.41
C GLY A 478 -13.18 1.20 32.28
N THR A 479 -12.35 2.24 32.14
CA THR A 479 -12.46 3.26 31.08
C THR A 479 -11.62 2.95 29.84
N GLN A 480 -10.81 1.89 29.89
CA GLN A 480 -9.96 1.49 28.78
C GLN A 480 -10.71 0.64 27.76
N ALA A 481 -10.36 0.82 26.50
CA ALA A 481 -10.87 0.01 25.41
C ALA A 481 -10.49 -1.47 25.58
N ARG A 482 -11.48 -2.36 25.47
CA ARG A 482 -11.30 -3.81 25.50
C ARG A 482 -11.34 -4.37 24.07
N PRO A 483 -10.33 -5.13 23.63
CA PRO A 483 -10.34 -5.71 22.29
C PRO A 483 -11.25 -6.93 22.25
N LEU A 484 -12.16 -6.98 21.27
CA LEU A 484 -12.87 -8.19 20.90
C LEU A 484 -12.15 -8.79 19.69
N THR A 485 -11.53 -9.95 19.87
CA THR A 485 -10.62 -10.51 18.86
C THR A 485 -11.39 -11.35 17.86
N ALA A 486 -11.16 -11.12 16.56
CA ALA A 486 -11.77 -11.92 15.51
C ALA A 486 -11.04 -13.29 15.35
N PRO A 487 -11.76 -14.38 15.00
CA PRO A 487 -11.16 -15.66 14.66
C PRO A 487 -10.40 -15.58 13.34
N ALA A 488 -9.47 -16.51 13.13
CA ALA A 488 -8.58 -16.52 11.96
C ALA A 488 -9.28 -16.49 10.59
N TRP A 489 -10.51 -17.00 10.48
CA TRP A 489 -11.28 -16.96 9.22
C TRP A 489 -11.94 -15.61 8.94
N LEU A 490 -12.02 -14.72 9.94
CA LEU A 490 -12.42 -13.32 9.80
C LEU A 490 -11.22 -12.37 9.71
N ASP A 491 -10.01 -12.90 9.87
CA ASP A 491 -8.79 -12.10 9.80
C ASP A 491 -8.40 -11.81 8.35
N GLY A 492 -7.87 -10.62 8.12
CA GLY A 492 -7.49 -10.14 6.79
C GLY A 492 -8.64 -9.59 5.94
N ALA A 493 -8.43 -9.64 4.62
CA ALA A 493 -9.33 -9.09 3.62
C ALA A 493 -9.39 -9.99 2.38
N TRP A 494 -10.53 -9.94 1.71
CA TRP A 494 -10.65 -10.44 0.35
C TRP A 494 -10.10 -9.36 -0.59
N VAL A 495 -8.92 -9.64 -1.16
CA VAL A 495 -8.21 -8.74 -2.09
C VAL A 495 -8.53 -9.20 -3.50
N LEU A 496 -9.25 -8.37 -4.25
CA LEU A 496 -9.57 -8.65 -5.65
C LEU A 496 -8.46 -8.15 -6.57
N ASN A 497 -7.91 -6.97 -6.26
CA ASN A 497 -6.77 -6.34 -6.92
C ASN A 497 -6.13 -5.31 -5.97
N ASP A 498 -5.10 -4.58 -6.44
CA ASP A 498 -4.38 -3.56 -5.64
C ASP A 498 -5.24 -2.38 -5.17
N VAL A 499 -6.44 -2.21 -5.74
CA VAL A 499 -7.33 -1.08 -5.47
C VAL A 499 -8.54 -1.49 -4.62
N VAL A 500 -9.10 -2.68 -4.86
CA VAL A 500 -10.35 -3.15 -4.26
C VAL A 500 -10.04 -4.25 -3.25
N SER A 501 -10.28 -3.94 -1.98
CA SER A 501 -10.13 -4.91 -0.91
C SER A 501 -11.19 -4.71 0.17
N ILE A 502 -11.83 -5.80 0.58
CA ILE A 502 -12.85 -5.75 1.61
C ILE A 502 -12.50 -6.70 2.75
N SER A 503 -12.45 -6.17 3.98
CA SER A 503 -12.19 -6.99 5.16
C SER A 503 -13.28 -8.04 5.36
N TYR A 504 -12.91 -9.27 5.74
CA TYR A 504 -13.86 -10.34 6.01
C TYR A 504 -14.85 -9.98 7.12
N ILE A 505 -14.44 -9.14 8.09
CA ILE A 505 -15.33 -8.61 9.14
C ILE A 505 -16.49 -7.81 8.52
N ARG A 506 -16.21 -6.97 7.52
CA ARG A 506 -17.24 -6.16 6.84
C ARG A 506 -18.23 -7.05 6.07
N ILE A 507 -17.74 -8.07 5.38
CA ILE A 507 -18.58 -9.08 4.71
C ILE A 507 -19.45 -9.80 5.75
N ALA A 508 -18.87 -10.21 6.88
CA ALA A 508 -19.60 -10.90 7.93
C ALA A 508 -20.71 -10.03 8.54
N ILE A 509 -20.47 -8.73 8.76
CA ILE A 509 -21.50 -7.79 9.22
C ILE A 509 -22.62 -7.65 8.19
N PHE A 510 -22.29 -7.55 6.89
CA PHE A 510 -23.30 -7.51 5.83
C PHE A 510 -24.16 -8.77 5.82
N VAL A 511 -23.54 -9.96 5.88
CA VAL A 511 -24.26 -11.24 5.94
C VAL A 511 -25.11 -11.33 7.21
N LEU A 512 -24.58 -10.91 8.35
CA LEU A 512 -25.31 -10.87 9.62
C LEU A 512 -26.53 -9.96 9.53
N ALA A 513 -26.39 -8.78 8.94
CA ALA A 513 -27.48 -7.84 8.70
C ALA A 513 -28.59 -8.46 7.84
N LEU A 514 -28.24 -9.19 6.78
CA LEU A 514 -29.22 -9.92 5.94
C LEU A 514 -29.90 -11.06 6.70
N ILE A 515 -29.16 -11.81 7.52
CA ILE A 515 -29.73 -12.85 8.38
C ILE A 515 -30.73 -12.22 9.35
N PHE A 516 -30.38 -11.12 10.03
CA PHE A 516 -31.29 -10.45 10.95
C PHE A 516 -32.50 -9.86 10.26
N LEU A 517 -32.33 -9.23 9.10
CA LEU A 517 -33.45 -8.77 8.29
C LEU A 517 -34.40 -9.93 7.96
N SER A 518 -33.85 -11.09 7.56
CA SER A 518 -34.64 -12.27 7.21
C SER A 518 -35.39 -12.86 8.41
N VAL A 519 -34.69 -13.04 9.54
CA VAL A 519 -35.27 -13.53 10.82
C VAL A 519 -36.34 -12.57 11.30
N PHE A 520 -36.07 -11.28 11.25
CA PHE A 520 -37.01 -10.25 11.65
C PHE A 520 -38.26 -10.23 10.77
N LEU A 521 -38.09 -10.24 9.43
CA LEU A 521 -39.21 -10.30 8.49
C LEU A 521 -40.04 -11.57 8.69
N PHE A 522 -39.39 -12.70 8.97
CA PHE A 522 -40.07 -13.94 9.33
C PHE A 522 -40.91 -13.78 10.61
N ILE A 523 -40.31 -13.25 11.69
CA ILE A 523 -41.04 -13.00 12.94
C ILE A 523 -42.24 -12.09 12.69
N MET A 524 -42.05 -10.95 12.03
CA MET A 524 -43.13 -9.96 11.86
C MET A 524 -44.22 -10.37 10.86
N LYS A 525 -43.89 -11.14 9.82
CA LYS A 525 -44.87 -11.52 8.78
C LYS A 525 -45.48 -12.89 8.99
N ARG A 526 -44.78 -13.83 9.64
CA ARG A 526 -45.20 -15.25 9.72
C ARG A 526 -45.55 -15.72 11.13
N THR A 527 -45.20 -14.99 12.19
CA THR A 527 -45.45 -15.45 13.58
C THR A 527 -46.64 -14.74 14.24
N ARG A 528 -47.16 -15.35 15.32
CA ARG A 528 -48.23 -14.77 16.14
C ARG A 528 -47.81 -13.44 16.77
N LEU A 529 -46.57 -13.32 17.24
CA LEU A 529 -46.03 -12.07 17.79
C LEU A 529 -46.19 -10.92 16.78
N GLY A 530 -45.80 -11.13 15.51
CA GLY A 530 -45.94 -10.10 14.48
C GLY A 530 -47.39 -9.73 14.13
N LEU A 531 -48.33 -10.67 14.28
CA LEU A 531 -49.77 -10.40 14.11
C LEU A 531 -50.31 -9.58 15.30
N GLU A 532 -49.98 -10.00 16.53
CA GLU A 532 -50.37 -9.33 17.77
C GLU A 532 -49.79 -7.93 17.85
N THR A 533 -48.50 -7.75 17.52
CA THR A 533 -47.85 -6.42 17.47
C THR A 533 -48.59 -5.50 16.51
N ARG A 534 -48.92 -5.94 15.29
CA ARG A 534 -49.68 -5.11 14.34
C ARG A 534 -51.09 -4.76 14.85
N ALA A 535 -51.79 -5.71 15.47
CA ALA A 535 -53.10 -5.45 16.06
C ALA A 535 -53.02 -4.41 17.20
N VAL A 536 -52.04 -4.55 18.09
CA VAL A 536 -51.80 -3.61 19.20
C VAL A 536 -51.42 -2.23 18.69
N THR A 537 -50.56 -2.12 17.66
CA THR A 537 -50.19 -0.80 17.09
C THR A 537 -51.36 -0.05 16.46
N GLN A 538 -52.35 -0.76 15.94
CA GLN A 538 -53.50 -0.14 15.28
C GLN A 538 -54.55 0.32 16.29
N ASN A 539 -54.89 -0.53 17.27
CA ASN A 539 -55.83 -0.19 18.31
C ASN A 539 -55.59 -1.08 19.56
N PRO A 540 -54.83 -0.59 20.55
CA PRO A 540 -54.51 -1.37 21.75
C PRO A 540 -55.75 -1.80 22.54
N ARG A 541 -56.79 -0.96 22.59
CA ARG A 541 -58.03 -1.23 23.34
C ARG A 541 -58.85 -2.34 22.69
N MET A 542 -58.98 -2.31 21.36
CA MET A 542 -59.67 -3.37 20.62
C MET A 542 -58.90 -4.68 20.70
N ALA A 543 -57.58 -4.65 20.58
CA ALA A 543 -56.74 -5.83 20.74
C ALA A 543 -56.91 -6.48 22.13
N ALA A 544 -56.97 -5.66 23.19
CA ALA A 544 -57.26 -6.12 24.56
C ALA A 544 -58.63 -6.80 24.68
N SER A 545 -59.68 -6.23 24.07
CA SER A 545 -61.02 -6.86 24.04
C SER A 545 -61.05 -8.19 23.29
N MET A 546 -60.11 -8.42 22.37
CA MET A 546 -59.95 -9.69 21.64
C MET A 546 -59.04 -10.70 22.35
N GLY A 547 -58.64 -10.43 23.60
CA GLY A 547 -57.83 -11.32 24.43
C GLY A 547 -56.31 -11.21 24.23
N ILE A 548 -55.84 -10.24 23.44
CA ILE A 548 -54.41 -9.95 23.29
C ILE A 548 -53.96 -9.06 24.45
N ASN A 549 -52.93 -9.44 25.21
CA ASN A 549 -52.39 -8.59 26.27
C ASN A 549 -51.41 -7.56 25.70
N PRO A 550 -51.76 -6.25 25.61
CA PRO A 550 -50.90 -5.26 24.96
C PRO A 550 -49.58 -5.04 25.72
N ASP A 551 -49.61 -5.10 27.06
CA ASP A 551 -48.41 -4.96 27.89
C ASP A 551 -47.40 -6.07 27.59
N LYS A 552 -47.87 -7.32 27.46
CA LYS A 552 -47.00 -8.45 27.12
C LYS A 552 -46.41 -8.32 25.71
N VAL A 553 -47.22 -7.86 24.75
CA VAL A 553 -46.77 -7.65 23.36
C VAL A 553 -45.72 -6.54 23.29
N ASN A 554 -45.94 -5.41 23.98
CA ASN A 554 -44.98 -4.32 24.06
C ASN A 554 -43.68 -4.75 24.73
N MET A 555 -43.76 -5.45 25.86
CA MET A 555 -42.60 -6.01 26.57
C MET A 555 -41.76 -6.95 25.68
N LEU A 556 -42.41 -7.89 24.99
CA LEU A 556 -41.71 -8.83 24.09
C LEU A 556 -41.12 -8.11 22.87
N THR A 557 -41.82 -7.11 22.34
CA THR A 557 -41.33 -6.32 21.20
C THR A 557 -40.15 -5.44 21.60
N PHE A 558 -40.18 -4.86 22.81
CA PHE A 558 -39.08 -4.09 23.37
C PHE A 558 -37.85 -4.98 23.61
N GLY A 559 -38.05 -6.12 24.27
CA GLY A 559 -37.00 -7.13 24.47
C GLY A 559 -36.39 -7.61 23.15
N LEU A 560 -37.20 -7.86 22.13
CA LEU A 560 -36.71 -8.26 20.80
C LEU A 560 -35.82 -7.16 20.18
N GLY A 561 -36.23 -5.90 20.25
CA GLY A 561 -35.45 -4.76 19.77
C GLY A 561 -34.10 -4.63 20.49
N SER A 562 -34.10 -4.71 21.83
CA SER A 562 -32.87 -4.71 22.64
C SER A 562 -31.99 -5.94 22.39
N GLY A 563 -32.60 -7.11 22.19
CA GLY A 563 -31.93 -8.35 21.82
C GLY A 563 -31.13 -8.22 20.53
N ILE A 564 -31.77 -7.68 19.49
CA ILE A 564 -31.13 -7.44 18.19
C ILE A 564 -30.01 -6.40 18.33
N ALA A 565 -30.19 -5.36 19.14
CA ALA A 565 -29.15 -4.37 19.43
C ALA A 565 -27.92 -5.01 20.10
N GLY A 566 -28.12 -5.98 20.99
CA GLY A 566 -27.03 -6.73 21.60
C GLY A 566 -26.21 -7.53 20.58
N ILE A 567 -26.88 -8.13 19.61
CA ILE A 567 -26.19 -8.84 18.52
C ILE A 567 -25.43 -7.85 17.61
N ALA A 568 -26.04 -6.70 17.31
CA ALA A 568 -25.35 -5.61 16.64
C ALA A 568 -24.07 -5.20 17.40
N GLY A 569 -24.15 -5.16 18.73
CA GLY A 569 -23.03 -4.89 19.62
C GLY A 569 -21.86 -5.85 19.46
N VAL A 570 -22.12 -7.16 19.38
CA VAL A 570 -21.05 -8.15 19.14
C VAL A 570 -20.39 -7.92 17.78
N ALA A 571 -21.18 -7.66 16.74
CA ALA A 571 -20.69 -7.45 15.39
C ALA A 571 -19.88 -6.15 15.26
N ILE A 572 -20.40 -5.05 15.82
CA ILE A 572 -19.72 -3.75 15.88
C ILE A 572 -18.46 -3.85 16.73
N GLY A 573 -18.47 -4.59 17.85
CA GLY A 573 -17.29 -4.80 18.69
C GLY A 573 -16.17 -5.58 18.00
N LEU A 574 -16.46 -6.38 16.97
CA LEU A 574 -15.41 -7.04 16.16
C LEU A 574 -14.77 -6.07 15.17
N PHE A 575 -15.51 -5.04 14.76
CA PHE A 575 -15.05 -4.02 13.82
C PHE A 575 -14.43 -2.79 14.51
N ALA A 576 -15.00 -2.37 15.63
CA ALA A 576 -14.62 -1.23 16.44
C ALA A 576 -14.23 -1.68 17.86
N LYS A 577 -13.49 -0.86 18.59
CA LYS A 577 -13.05 -1.23 19.95
C LYS A 577 -14.23 -1.21 20.92
N VAL A 578 -14.27 -2.15 21.86
CA VAL A 578 -15.31 -2.17 22.90
C VAL A 578 -14.97 -1.14 23.98
N THR A 579 -15.77 -0.09 24.07
CA THR A 579 -15.68 0.97 25.08
C THR A 579 -17.01 1.14 25.78
N SER A 580 -16.99 1.82 26.94
CA SER A 580 -18.22 2.16 27.69
C SER A 580 -19.04 3.25 27.01
N GLU A 581 -18.46 3.95 26.04
CA GLU A 581 -19.08 4.99 25.22
C GLU A 581 -19.49 4.49 23.82
N LEU A 582 -19.26 3.22 23.49
CA LEU A 582 -19.60 2.65 22.19
C LEU A 582 -21.07 2.89 21.85
N GLY A 583 -21.97 2.81 22.83
CA GLY A 583 -23.39 3.09 22.63
C GLY A 583 -23.69 4.52 22.17
N SER A 584 -22.99 5.52 22.72
CA SER A 584 -23.18 6.93 22.34
C SER A 584 -22.67 7.24 20.94
N ASP A 585 -21.66 6.52 20.46
CA ASP A 585 -21.11 6.73 19.11
C ASP A 585 -22.12 6.32 18.02
N TYR A 586 -22.95 5.32 18.30
CA TYR A 586 -23.89 4.76 17.31
C TYR A 586 -25.36 5.15 17.52
N ILE A 587 -25.77 5.65 18.70
CA ILE A 587 -27.18 5.99 18.96
C ILE A 587 -27.68 7.09 18.03
N VAL A 588 -26.88 8.14 17.81
CA VAL A 588 -27.25 9.28 16.97
C VAL A 588 -27.45 8.81 15.52
N GLN A 589 -26.50 8.02 14.99
CA GLN A 589 -26.58 7.44 13.65
C GLN A 589 -27.75 6.47 13.48
N SER A 590 -28.03 5.65 14.51
CA SER A 590 -29.17 4.74 14.52
C SER A 590 -30.49 5.48 14.47
N PHE A 591 -30.63 6.54 15.28
CA PHE A 591 -31.83 7.38 15.28
C PHE A 591 -32.01 8.10 13.95
N MET A 592 -30.95 8.75 13.45
CA MET A 592 -30.95 9.40 12.14
C MET A 592 -31.38 8.43 11.04
N THR A 593 -30.86 7.21 11.04
CA THR A 593 -31.24 6.15 10.10
C THR A 593 -32.72 5.83 10.12
N VAL A 594 -33.33 5.70 11.31
CA VAL A 594 -34.77 5.44 11.45
C VAL A 594 -35.62 6.62 11.00
N VAL A 595 -35.25 7.84 11.40
CA VAL A 595 -36.02 9.06 11.07
C VAL A 595 -35.96 9.33 9.56
N VAL A 596 -34.77 9.29 8.98
CA VAL A 596 -34.56 9.45 7.55
C VAL A 596 -35.28 8.36 6.77
N GLY A 597 -35.21 7.10 7.22
CA GLY A 597 -35.88 6.00 6.57
C GLY A 597 -37.41 6.08 6.59
N GLY A 598 -37.97 6.64 7.67
CA GLY A 598 -39.38 6.63 7.97
C GLY A 598 -39.65 5.74 9.19
N VAL A 599 -40.13 6.37 10.26
CA VAL A 599 -40.37 5.72 11.56
C VAL A 599 -41.32 4.54 11.39
N GLY A 600 -40.95 3.36 11.87
CA GLY A 600 -41.80 2.16 11.85
C GLY A 600 -41.92 1.45 10.51
N ASN A 601 -41.12 1.81 9.50
CA ASN A 601 -40.99 1.04 8.27
C ASN A 601 -39.57 0.50 8.12
N ILE A 602 -39.42 -0.83 8.16
CA ILE A 602 -38.11 -1.49 8.10
C ILE A 602 -37.43 -1.33 6.74
N TRP A 603 -38.20 -1.33 5.64
CA TRP A 603 -37.65 -1.01 4.32
C TRP A 603 -37.21 0.45 4.26
N GLY A 604 -37.93 1.32 4.98
CA GLY A 604 -37.53 2.69 5.21
C GLY A 604 -36.20 2.75 5.94
N THR A 605 -36.05 2.06 7.07
CA THR A 605 -34.79 1.98 7.84
C THR A 605 -33.64 1.46 7.00
N LEU A 606 -33.85 0.43 6.16
CA LEU A 606 -32.83 -0.08 5.23
C LEU A 606 -32.42 0.98 4.20
N ALA A 607 -33.40 1.66 3.59
CA ALA A 607 -33.13 2.74 2.65
C ALA A 607 -32.43 3.95 3.31
N GLY A 608 -32.81 4.27 4.56
CA GLY A 608 -32.16 5.32 5.35
C GLY A 608 -30.72 4.96 5.69
N ALA A 609 -30.47 3.71 6.08
CA ALA A 609 -29.12 3.22 6.40
C ALA A 609 -28.23 3.24 5.15
N ALA A 610 -28.78 2.82 3.99
CA ALA A 610 -28.11 2.94 2.71
C ALA A 610 -27.79 4.40 2.39
N MET A 611 -28.77 5.30 2.44
CA MET A 611 -28.57 6.71 2.12
C MET A 611 -27.49 7.35 3.01
N ILE A 612 -27.56 7.13 4.32
CA ILE A 612 -26.58 7.67 5.27
C ILE A 612 -25.21 7.03 5.05
N GLY A 613 -25.13 5.71 4.88
CA GLY A 613 -23.86 5.00 4.68
C GLY A 613 -23.12 5.42 3.41
N PHE A 614 -23.82 5.46 2.27
CA PHE A 614 -23.24 5.91 1.00
C PHE A 614 -22.89 7.40 1.01
N LEU A 615 -23.77 8.25 1.55
CA LEU A 615 -23.50 9.68 1.62
C LEU A 615 -22.31 9.98 2.52
N GLN A 616 -22.18 9.27 3.65
CA GLN A 616 -21.05 9.47 4.56
C GLN A 616 -19.74 9.14 3.86
N LYS A 617 -19.68 7.99 3.17
CA LYS A 617 -18.49 7.58 2.42
C LYS A 617 -18.19 8.51 1.25
N GLY A 618 -19.21 9.00 0.54
CA GLY A 618 -19.05 10.00 -0.50
C GLY A 618 -18.46 11.32 0.01
N ILE A 619 -18.93 11.81 1.17
CA ILE A 619 -18.40 13.03 1.79
C ILE A 619 -16.95 12.81 2.28
N GLU A 620 -16.67 11.67 2.90
CA GLU A 620 -15.30 11.30 3.32
C GLU A 620 -14.35 11.22 2.12
N TRP A 621 -14.79 10.70 0.98
CA TRP A 621 -14.01 10.65 -0.26
C TRP A 621 -13.72 12.04 -0.84
N MET A 622 -14.69 12.96 -0.78
CA MET A 622 -14.49 14.35 -1.23
C MET A 622 -13.60 15.17 -0.30
N ASN A 623 -13.57 14.86 1.01
CA ASN A 623 -12.75 15.55 2.01
C ASN A 623 -11.91 14.57 2.86
N PRO A 624 -10.88 13.92 2.28
CA PRO A 624 -10.08 12.91 3.00
C PRO A 624 -9.32 13.48 4.21
N SER A 625 -9.00 14.78 4.19
CA SER A 625 -8.22 15.45 5.25
C SER A 625 -9.03 15.78 6.51
N ASN A 626 -10.37 15.73 6.47
CA ASN A 626 -11.21 16.10 7.61
C ASN A 626 -12.44 15.19 7.75
N THR A 627 -12.22 13.99 8.30
CA THR A 627 -13.29 13.00 8.53
C THR A 627 -14.35 13.48 9.54
N LEU A 628 -14.01 14.40 10.45
CA LEU A 628 -14.98 15.00 11.38
C LEU A 628 -15.99 15.90 10.65
N ALA A 629 -15.58 16.54 9.56
CA ALA A 629 -16.49 17.36 8.75
C ALA A 629 -17.61 16.51 8.13
N ALA A 630 -17.35 15.22 7.83
CA ALA A 630 -18.37 14.32 7.27
C ALA A 630 -19.57 14.15 8.21
N GLN A 631 -19.35 14.07 9.53
CA GLN A 631 -20.43 13.99 10.51
C GLN A 631 -21.26 15.28 10.55
N THR A 632 -20.61 16.44 10.53
CA THR A 632 -21.28 17.75 10.53
C THR A 632 -22.12 17.93 9.27
N TYR A 633 -21.56 17.63 8.09
CA TYR A 633 -22.29 17.71 6.82
C TYR A 633 -23.44 16.72 6.76
N MET A 634 -23.28 15.52 7.33
CA MET A 634 -24.36 14.54 7.44
C MET A 634 -25.53 15.08 8.26
N ILE A 635 -25.27 15.69 9.43
CA ILE A 635 -26.32 16.27 10.27
C ILE A 635 -27.06 17.39 9.52
N ILE A 636 -26.32 18.30 8.86
CA ILE A 636 -26.91 19.37 8.06
C ILE A 636 -27.78 18.80 6.93
N PHE A 637 -27.27 17.82 6.20
CA PHE A 637 -28.02 17.14 5.14
C PHE A 637 -29.31 16.53 5.67
N ILE A 638 -29.26 15.86 6.82
CA ILE A 638 -30.43 15.23 7.43
C ILE A 638 -31.46 16.27 7.88
N ILE A 639 -31.02 17.39 8.48
CA ILE A 639 -31.91 18.49 8.84
C ILE A 639 -32.64 19.00 7.60
N ILE A 640 -31.92 19.26 6.50
CA ILE A 640 -32.50 19.71 5.24
C ILE A 640 -33.44 18.63 4.66
N PHE A 641 -33.01 17.37 4.66
CA PHE A 641 -33.81 16.26 4.15
C PHE A 641 -35.14 16.13 4.90
N ILE A 642 -35.13 16.19 6.23
CA ILE A 642 -36.34 16.11 7.06
C ILE A 642 -37.26 17.30 6.80
N GLN A 643 -36.74 18.50 6.57
CA GLN A 643 -37.57 19.66 6.20
C GLN A 643 -38.37 19.44 4.91
N PHE A 644 -37.77 18.78 3.91
CA PHE A 644 -38.45 18.45 2.65
C PHE A 644 -39.27 17.14 2.71
N ARG A 645 -38.83 16.17 3.50
CA ARG A 645 -39.42 14.82 3.64
C ARG A 645 -39.63 14.49 5.13
N PRO A 646 -40.57 15.14 5.83
CA PRO A 646 -40.76 14.96 7.28
C PRO A 646 -41.24 13.55 7.68
N ARG A 647 -41.79 12.79 6.72
CA ARG A 647 -42.21 11.39 6.91
C ARG A 647 -41.13 10.36 6.56
N GLY A 648 -39.91 10.80 6.24
CA GLY A 648 -38.81 9.95 5.78
C GLY A 648 -38.91 9.53 4.31
N ILE A 649 -38.01 8.64 3.89
CA ILE A 649 -37.93 8.08 2.53
C ILE A 649 -39.21 7.30 2.22
N ILE A 650 -39.63 6.41 3.13
CA ILE A 650 -40.82 5.57 2.97
C ILE A 650 -41.82 5.86 4.09
N ALA A 651 -42.88 6.60 3.75
CA ALA A 651 -43.98 6.85 4.67
C ALA A 651 -44.80 5.58 4.94
N LEU A 652 -45.30 5.42 6.17
CA LEU A 652 -46.34 4.44 6.48
C LEU A 652 -47.64 4.79 5.74
N LYS A 653 -48.22 3.82 5.02
CA LYS A 653 -49.55 3.94 4.42
C LYS A 653 -50.61 3.41 5.39
N GLY A 654 -51.55 4.27 5.81
CA GLY A 654 -52.73 3.90 6.62
C GLY A 654 -53.48 5.13 7.17
N ARG A 655 -54.74 4.96 7.58
CA ARG A 655 -55.60 6.03 8.14
C ARG A 655 -55.08 6.66 9.44
N ALA A 656 -54.07 6.07 10.09
CA ALA A 656 -53.36 6.65 11.23
C ALA A 656 -52.32 7.73 10.84
N ALA A 657 -52.16 8.04 9.55
CA ALA A 657 -51.24 9.07 9.06
C ALA A 657 -51.84 10.49 9.09
N GLY A 658 -53.09 10.64 9.53
CA GLY A 658 -53.75 11.92 9.72
C GLY A 658 -54.59 11.91 10.99
N ASP A 659 -53.95 12.26 12.10
CA ASP A 659 -54.45 13.14 13.15
C ASP A 659 -53.23 13.76 13.86
#